data_AF-A0A955XQ28-F1
#
_entry.id   AF-A0A955XQ28-F1
#
_cell.length_a   1.000
_cell.length_b   1.000
_cell.length_c   1.000
_cell.angle_alpha   90.00
_cell.angle_beta   90.00
_cell.angle_gamma   90.00
#
_symmetry.space_group_name_H-M   'P 1'
#
loop_
_entity.id
_entity.type
_entity.pdbx_description
1 polymer ?
#
loop_
_entity_poly.entity_id
_entity_poly.type
_entity_poly.pdbx_seq_one_letter_code
_entity_poly.pdbx_strand_id
1 'polypeptide(L)'
;PGDWGDERYEHRNDWRLGARGHTEIEYEGRASDEEMIWGELRQVLGGTTSLSGAGSVEGFLRNLDRGADLEGLPVESVRLDVFPLGSSGFRTRDCSYSDLPDDGVLGANAWSPHVAEGIDPEARNEFLCLSSEERGGVDVTESNGAFIHGIPLQAIDGAELAANGTAVVWSPRTNIALYGHTAPVTMLAAQGVRIALGTDWTLSGSVNLLRELKCASELNALYGGYFSNQDLWAMATYQSAAAMGVDAATGSLRPGLAGDIALFDGRGADDPYGAVVGAHPGDVMLVVRGRDVLYGDASMVDTLSPGCEQMGDVCGVSKRVCAQRETGRTFDALQAANATSYGLFFCDPPPDEPTCVPWRPGAFDGVPTDGDADGDGVGDAQDNCPTVFNPVRPVDGDGQADHDADGDGDACDPCPIDPNTSDCRPPDPNDGDGDGVPDHRDVCPGLFDPDQADADDDGHGDGCDACPEDPNPGTAPCPATIYGVKQGQFGVGQRVQLSGVVTALPPGDGGRSFFLQVATGDQDPMLGADFSGVFAFVPNGNPSGVPALEPGQLISLQAQVQDFFGQTQLSFVDAVEVLAPDEGVPTPAPGTPAELTGARAEALEAVLVATEGEVTALNPAPGPGGVEEPSFVLDGTLEVRSFLHGIDPLPFVGDRVRVTGVLRLANQKSKLEPR
;
A
#
# COMPACT_ATOMS: atom_id res chain seq x y z
N PRO A 1 20.83 -0.46 21.46
CA PRO A 1 20.94 -1.92 21.64
C PRO A 1 20.81 -2.29 23.10
N GLY A 2 20.09 -3.38 23.37
CA GLY A 2 20.05 -4.02 24.68
C GLY A 2 21.25 -4.95 24.87
N ASP A 3 21.56 -5.24 26.13
CA ASP A 3 22.59 -6.20 26.52
C ASP A 3 22.04 -7.11 27.62
N TRP A 4 21.88 -8.39 27.28
CA TRP A 4 21.51 -9.48 28.18
C TRP A 4 22.61 -10.56 28.22
N GLY A 5 23.83 -10.19 27.80
CA GLY A 5 24.99 -11.07 27.77
C GLY A 5 24.77 -12.37 27.00
N ASP A 6 25.06 -13.47 27.69
CA ASP A 6 25.05 -14.83 27.14
C ASP A 6 23.65 -15.47 27.12
N GLU A 7 22.63 -14.76 27.61
CA GLU A 7 21.28 -15.32 27.71
C GLU A 7 20.61 -15.46 26.34
N ARG A 8 19.92 -16.57 26.11
CA ARG A 8 19.07 -16.81 24.95
C ARG A 8 17.75 -17.37 25.41
N TYR A 9 16.68 -16.95 24.76
CA TYR A 9 15.31 -17.24 25.15
C TYR A 9 14.74 -18.40 24.32
N GLU A 10 13.64 -18.97 24.77
CA GLU A 10 12.92 -20.04 24.09
C GLU A 10 11.63 -19.51 23.47
N HIS A 11 11.04 -18.45 24.03
CA HIS A 11 9.80 -17.82 23.58
C HIS A 11 9.78 -16.35 23.98
N ARG A 12 9.08 -15.51 23.22
CA ARG A 12 8.96 -14.06 23.52
C ARG A 12 8.57 -13.69 24.95
N ASN A 13 7.79 -14.52 25.64
CA ASN A 13 7.37 -14.23 27.01
C ASN A 13 8.51 -14.39 28.03
N ASP A 14 9.60 -15.08 27.69
CA ASP A 14 10.76 -15.20 28.56
C ASP A 14 11.47 -13.86 28.72
N TRP A 15 11.82 -13.19 27.62
CA TRP A 15 12.45 -11.88 27.67
C TRP A 15 11.46 -10.78 28.03
N ARG A 16 10.20 -10.88 27.62
CA ARG A 16 9.22 -9.81 27.86
C ARG A 16 8.68 -9.78 29.29
N LEU A 17 8.60 -10.94 29.96
CA LEU A 17 7.99 -11.07 31.28
C LEU A 17 8.93 -11.67 32.35
N GLY A 18 10.21 -11.92 32.01
CA GLY A 18 11.13 -12.64 32.89
C GLY A 18 10.64 -14.06 33.21
N ALA A 19 9.97 -14.70 32.26
CA ALA A 19 9.34 -16.00 32.48
C ALA A 19 10.38 -17.13 32.47
N ARG A 20 10.01 -18.31 33.00
CA ARG A 20 10.86 -19.51 33.07
C ARG A 20 12.24 -19.33 33.74
N GLY A 21 12.40 -18.26 34.52
CA GLY A 21 13.66 -17.96 35.21
C GLY A 21 14.64 -17.13 34.37
N HIS A 22 14.18 -16.64 33.22
CA HIS A 22 14.93 -15.72 32.37
C HIS A 22 14.92 -14.29 32.89
N THR A 23 15.88 -13.50 32.43
CA THR A 23 15.94 -12.06 32.67
C THR A 23 14.92 -11.33 31.80
N GLU A 24 14.05 -10.55 32.44
CA GLU A 24 13.18 -9.60 31.74
C GLU A 24 14.04 -8.49 31.12
N ILE A 25 13.87 -8.25 29.81
CA ILE A 25 14.47 -7.10 29.14
C ILE A 25 13.61 -5.89 29.45
N GLU A 26 14.10 -5.01 30.32
CA GLU A 26 13.43 -3.75 30.62
C GLU A 26 13.52 -2.80 29.41
N TYR A 27 12.38 -2.26 29.00
CA TYR A 27 12.30 -1.24 27.95
C TYR A 27 11.30 -0.14 28.33
N GLU A 28 11.54 1.08 27.85
CA GLU A 28 10.58 2.16 27.99
C GLU A 28 9.51 2.02 26.91
N GLY A 29 8.29 1.61 27.29
CA GLY A 29 7.20 1.36 26.35
C GLY A 29 6.61 2.61 25.66
N ARG A 30 7.27 3.77 25.72
CA ARG A 30 6.86 5.02 25.08
C ARG A 30 8.07 5.85 24.67
N ALA A 31 8.34 5.89 23.37
CA ALA A 31 9.21 6.89 22.76
C ALA A 31 8.46 8.22 22.64
N SER A 32 9.19 9.33 22.80
CA SER A 32 8.72 10.67 22.43
C SER A 32 8.61 10.83 20.91
N ASP A 33 7.87 11.83 20.44
CA ASP A 33 7.80 12.19 19.02
C ASP A 33 9.22 12.41 18.45
N GLU A 34 10.09 13.09 19.18
CA GLU A 34 11.48 13.33 18.77
C GLU A 34 12.30 12.04 18.64
N GLU A 35 12.06 11.04 19.48
CA GLU A 35 12.73 9.73 19.40
C GLU A 35 12.19 8.87 18.26
N MET A 36 10.87 8.92 18.01
CA MET A 36 10.25 8.24 16.86
C MET A 36 10.74 8.85 15.54
N ILE A 37 10.74 10.18 15.42
CA ILE A 37 11.29 10.89 14.24
C ILE A 37 12.77 10.52 14.04
N TRP A 38 13.54 10.40 15.12
CA TRP A 38 14.94 10.00 15.04
C TRP A 38 15.10 8.56 14.57
N GLY A 39 14.21 7.66 14.99
CA GLY A 39 14.10 6.29 14.49
C GLY A 39 13.81 6.24 12.99
N GLU A 40 12.81 6.98 12.51
CA GLU A 40 12.51 7.09 11.08
C GLU A 40 13.70 7.62 10.29
N LEU A 41 14.39 8.65 10.80
CA LEU A 41 15.56 9.20 10.13
C LEU A 41 16.70 8.17 9.99
N ARG A 42 16.91 7.26 10.95
CA ARG A 42 17.88 6.17 10.79
C ARG A 42 17.55 5.28 9.59
N GLN A 43 16.26 4.98 9.40
CA GLN A 43 15.76 4.17 8.29
C GLN A 43 15.89 4.91 6.95
N VAL A 44 15.55 6.21 6.91
CA VAL A 44 15.79 7.07 5.73
C VAL A 44 17.26 7.05 5.33
N LEU A 45 18.18 7.11 6.28
CA LEU A 45 19.62 7.02 6.01
C LEU A 45 20.05 5.67 5.41
N GLY A 46 19.21 4.63 5.54
CA GLY A 46 19.36 3.34 4.89
C GLY A 46 18.65 3.21 3.53
N GLY A 47 17.97 4.26 3.06
CA GLY A 47 17.19 4.23 1.82
C GLY A 47 15.71 3.86 1.99
N THR A 48 15.22 3.71 3.22
CA THR A 48 13.81 3.37 3.46
C THR A 48 12.90 4.57 3.17
N THR A 49 11.75 4.34 2.55
CA THR A 49 10.70 5.34 2.25
C THR A 49 9.38 5.06 2.98
N SER A 50 9.14 3.80 3.32
CA SER A 50 7.93 3.31 3.97
C SER A 50 8.28 2.26 5.02
N LEU A 51 7.51 2.18 6.09
CA LEU A 51 7.63 1.14 7.12
C LEU A 51 6.26 0.70 7.61
N SER A 52 6.18 -0.49 8.19
CA SER A 52 5.04 -0.95 9.00
C SER A 52 5.61 -1.35 10.36
N GLY A 53 5.16 -0.73 11.46
CA GLY A 53 5.78 -0.99 12.75
C GLY A 53 5.08 -0.36 13.96
N ALA A 54 5.36 -0.90 15.14
CA ALA A 54 4.77 -0.42 16.37
C ALA A 54 5.47 0.86 16.85
N GLY A 55 4.79 2.00 16.75
CA GLY A 55 5.31 3.31 17.14
C GLY A 55 5.68 4.15 15.92
N SER A 56 4.88 5.18 15.70
CA SER A 56 4.86 5.93 14.44
C SER A 56 4.50 7.38 14.71
N VAL A 57 4.98 8.26 13.84
CA VAL A 57 4.82 9.70 13.94
C VAL A 57 4.69 10.28 12.53
N GLU A 58 3.93 11.35 12.37
CA GLU A 58 3.97 12.10 11.11
C GLU A 58 5.39 12.65 10.93
N GLY A 59 6.03 12.33 9.81
CA GLY A 59 7.46 12.52 9.67
C GLY A 59 8.00 12.19 8.29
N PHE A 60 9.10 11.43 8.26
CA PHE A 60 9.85 11.17 7.05
C PHE A 60 9.28 10.02 6.22
N LEU A 61 8.75 8.99 6.87
CA LEU A 61 8.36 7.75 6.20
C LEU A 61 6.86 7.67 6.00
N ARG A 62 6.41 6.82 5.09
CA ARG A 62 5.02 6.36 5.08
C ARG A 62 4.88 5.33 6.18
N ASN A 63 4.05 5.60 7.20
CA ASN A 63 3.75 4.63 8.24
C ASN A 63 2.54 3.80 7.77
N LEU A 64 2.83 2.67 7.13
CA LEU A 64 1.84 1.83 6.46
C LEU A 64 0.81 1.26 7.43
N ASP A 65 1.13 1.12 8.72
CA ASP A 65 0.22 0.67 9.77
C ASP A 65 -0.79 1.75 10.23
N ARG A 66 -0.72 2.97 9.68
CA ARG A 66 -1.59 4.09 10.06
C ARG A 66 -2.18 4.79 8.85
N GLY A 67 -3.49 4.65 8.67
CA GLY A 67 -4.22 5.28 7.56
C GLY A 67 -4.07 6.80 7.46
N ALA A 68 -3.76 7.50 8.56
CA ALA A 68 -3.51 8.95 8.54
C ALA A 68 -2.12 9.32 8.00
N ASP A 69 -1.16 8.39 8.02
CA ASP A 69 0.26 8.63 7.79
C ASP A 69 0.77 7.86 6.56
N LEU A 70 -0.15 7.59 5.61
CA LEU A 70 0.15 6.99 4.30
C LEU A 70 0.74 8.00 3.30
N GLU A 71 0.72 9.29 3.64
CA GLU A 71 1.41 10.37 2.90
C GLU A 71 0.96 10.46 1.43
N GLY A 72 -0.33 10.22 1.20
CA GLY A 72 -0.95 10.24 -0.14
C GLY A 72 -0.81 8.93 -0.93
N LEU A 73 -0.35 7.84 -0.31
CA LEU A 73 -0.38 6.52 -0.93
C LEU A 73 -1.85 6.03 -1.03
N PRO A 74 -2.34 5.67 -2.23
CA PRO A 74 -3.75 5.33 -2.46
C PRO A 74 -4.09 3.88 -2.08
N VAL A 75 -3.72 3.47 -0.87
CA VAL A 75 -3.93 2.11 -0.34
C VAL A 75 -4.58 2.17 1.04
N GLU A 76 -5.11 1.06 1.51
CA GLU A 76 -5.52 0.95 2.91
C GLU A 76 -4.32 0.63 3.81
N SER A 77 -4.39 1.04 5.08
CA SER A 77 -3.32 0.77 6.03
C SER A 77 -3.24 -0.71 6.40
N VAL A 78 -2.02 -1.17 6.67
CA VAL A 78 -1.71 -2.49 7.23
C VAL A 78 -2.27 -2.61 8.63
N ARG A 79 -2.95 -3.72 8.94
CA ARG A 79 -3.33 -4.08 10.30
C ARG A 79 -2.14 -4.75 10.99
N LEU A 80 -1.45 -4.03 11.88
CA LEU A 80 -0.36 -4.56 12.68
C LEU A 80 -0.86 -5.05 14.05
N ASP A 81 -0.59 -6.32 14.38
CA ASP A 81 -0.91 -6.89 15.70
C ASP A 81 0.37 -7.41 16.39
N VAL A 82 0.89 -6.63 17.35
CA VAL A 82 2.12 -7.01 18.09
C VAL A 82 1.90 -8.22 19.01
N PHE A 83 0.68 -8.38 19.53
CA PHE A 83 0.32 -9.51 20.40
C PHE A 83 -1.06 -10.07 20.01
N PRO A 84 -1.17 -10.73 18.85
CA PRO A 84 -2.46 -11.17 18.28
C PRO A 84 -3.21 -12.18 19.17
N LEU A 85 -2.49 -12.88 20.04
CA LEU A 85 -3.03 -13.87 20.98
C LEU A 85 -3.13 -13.34 22.43
N GLY A 86 -2.86 -12.04 22.62
CA GLY A 86 -2.79 -11.40 23.91
C GLY A 86 -1.59 -11.86 24.76
N SER A 87 -1.79 -12.00 26.08
CA SER A 87 -0.73 -12.22 27.07
C SER A 87 -0.78 -13.56 27.80
N SER A 88 -1.56 -14.52 27.28
CA SER A 88 -1.91 -15.77 27.96
C SER A 88 -0.84 -16.85 27.93
N GLY A 89 0.32 -16.59 28.55
CA GLY A 89 1.30 -17.61 28.95
C GLY A 89 1.71 -18.61 27.86
N PHE A 90 2.19 -19.78 28.30
CA PHE A 90 2.74 -20.84 27.45
C PHE A 90 1.70 -21.91 27.13
N ARG A 91 1.55 -22.30 25.86
CA ARG A 91 0.53 -23.25 25.38
C ARG A 91 1.14 -24.22 24.38
N THR A 92 0.89 -25.53 24.52
CA THR A 92 1.40 -26.56 23.58
C THR A 92 0.33 -27.50 23.04
N ARG A 93 -0.90 -27.44 23.55
CA ARG A 93 -1.94 -28.47 23.30
C ARG A 93 -3.32 -27.93 22.98
N ASP A 94 -3.54 -26.63 23.17
CA ASP A 94 -4.83 -25.98 22.96
C ASP A 94 -4.63 -24.52 22.52
N CYS A 95 -5.69 -23.92 21.99
CA CYS A 95 -5.71 -22.54 21.52
C CYS A 95 -6.49 -21.63 22.46
N SER A 96 -6.55 -21.95 23.76
CA SER A 96 -7.26 -21.11 24.75
C SER A 96 -6.43 -19.89 25.18
N TYR A 97 -5.94 -19.15 24.18
CA TYR A 97 -5.28 -17.87 24.38
C TYR A 97 -6.28 -16.83 24.93
N SER A 98 -5.77 -15.76 25.55
CA SER A 98 -6.59 -14.68 26.11
C SER A 98 -7.30 -13.88 25.02
N ASP A 99 -6.71 -13.90 23.83
CA ASP A 99 -7.23 -13.27 22.63
C ASP A 99 -7.05 -14.25 21.47
N LEU A 100 -7.96 -14.16 20.50
CA LEU A 100 -7.87 -14.82 19.20
C LEU A 100 -8.46 -13.84 18.18
N PRO A 101 -7.80 -13.61 17.04
CA PRO A 101 -8.35 -12.77 16.00
C PRO A 101 -9.67 -13.36 15.47
N ASP A 102 -10.56 -12.48 15.02
CA ASP A 102 -11.76 -12.86 14.26
C ASP A 102 -11.49 -12.78 12.76
N ASP A 103 -12.40 -13.34 11.95
CA ASP A 103 -12.33 -13.33 10.48
C ASP A 103 -12.25 -11.91 9.87
N GLY A 104 -12.42 -10.85 10.67
CA GLY A 104 -12.20 -9.48 10.23
C GLY A 104 -10.76 -9.20 9.81
N VAL A 105 -9.77 -9.99 10.27
CA VAL A 105 -8.39 -9.90 9.76
C VAL A 105 -8.29 -10.28 8.28
N LEU A 106 -9.15 -11.19 7.79
CA LEU A 106 -9.16 -11.63 6.39
C LEU A 106 -9.69 -10.55 5.43
N GLY A 107 -10.46 -9.61 5.95
CA GLY A 107 -10.95 -8.45 5.19
C GLY A 107 -10.00 -7.24 5.19
N ALA A 108 -8.88 -7.31 5.92
CA ALA A 108 -7.88 -6.25 5.92
C ALA A 108 -7.03 -6.31 4.64
N ASN A 109 -6.60 -5.14 4.14
CA ASN A 109 -5.68 -5.06 3.01
C ASN A 109 -4.40 -5.86 3.22
N ALA A 110 -3.81 -5.75 4.40
CA ALA A 110 -2.80 -6.67 4.89
C ALA A 110 -2.89 -6.78 6.41
N TRP A 111 -2.52 -7.94 6.95
CA TRP A 111 -2.45 -8.24 8.36
C TRP A 111 -1.06 -8.75 8.72
N SER A 112 -0.33 -8.00 9.54
CA SER A 112 1.03 -8.35 9.94
C SER A 112 1.12 -8.60 11.45
N PRO A 113 0.91 -9.84 11.90
CA PRO A 113 1.00 -10.20 13.30
C PRO A 113 2.39 -10.74 13.70
N HIS A 114 2.79 -10.59 14.96
CA HIS A 114 3.92 -11.36 15.52
C HIS A 114 3.44 -12.75 15.90
N VAL A 115 3.95 -13.78 15.20
CA VAL A 115 3.50 -15.16 15.34
C VAL A 115 4.70 -16.09 15.35
N ALA A 116 4.68 -17.07 16.25
CA ALA A 116 5.75 -18.05 16.38
C ALA A 116 7.10 -17.38 16.65
N GLU A 117 7.10 -16.49 17.64
CA GLU A 117 8.28 -15.77 18.10
C GLU A 117 8.95 -16.54 19.26
N GLY A 118 9.83 -17.48 18.89
CA GLY A 118 10.53 -18.40 19.80
C GLY A 118 11.03 -19.64 19.05
N ILE A 119 11.57 -20.63 19.76
CA ILE A 119 12.17 -21.83 19.16
C ILE A 119 11.56 -23.13 19.67
N ASP A 120 10.61 -23.02 20.60
CA ASP A 120 10.00 -24.15 21.29
C ASP A 120 8.61 -24.51 20.74
N PRO A 121 8.06 -25.68 21.10
CA PRO A 121 6.72 -26.08 20.71
C PRO A 121 5.63 -25.09 21.15
N GLU A 122 5.85 -24.37 22.25
CA GLU A 122 4.96 -23.31 22.73
C GLU A 122 4.84 -22.16 21.72
N ALA A 123 5.96 -21.69 21.20
CA ALA A 123 5.99 -20.65 20.17
C ALA A 123 5.36 -21.16 18.87
N ARG A 124 5.66 -22.39 18.43
CA ARG A 124 5.02 -22.98 17.24
C ARG A 124 3.51 -23.11 17.37
N ASN A 125 3.00 -23.41 18.57
CA ASN A 125 1.57 -23.55 18.82
C ASN A 125 0.77 -22.28 18.50
N GLU A 126 1.41 -21.11 18.50
CA GLU A 126 0.77 -19.86 18.09
C GLU A 126 0.35 -19.89 16.62
N PHE A 127 1.24 -20.33 15.74
CA PHE A 127 0.94 -20.52 14.32
C PHE A 127 -0.17 -21.54 14.13
N LEU A 128 -0.05 -22.72 14.77
CA LEU A 128 -1.04 -23.80 14.62
C LEU A 128 -2.46 -23.42 15.09
N CYS A 129 -2.58 -22.40 15.96
CA CYS A 129 -3.84 -21.87 16.44
C CYS A 129 -4.43 -20.76 15.55
N LEU A 130 -3.64 -20.24 14.62
CA LEU A 130 -4.03 -19.25 13.62
C LEU A 130 -4.16 -19.85 12.20
N SER A 131 -3.81 -21.11 12.03
CA SER A 131 -3.83 -21.82 10.75
C SER A 131 -4.90 -22.91 10.69
N SER A 132 -5.64 -23.15 11.79
CA SER A 132 -6.72 -24.15 11.79
C SER A 132 -7.77 -23.91 12.87
N GLU A 133 -9.00 -24.34 12.62
CA GLU A 133 -10.05 -24.40 13.65
C GLU A 133 -9.83 -25.52 14.69
N GLU A 134 -8.79 -26.34 14.53
CA GLU A 134 -8.50 -27.43 15.46
C GLU A 134 -8.12 -26.89 16.84
N ARG A 135 -8.42 -27.68 17.89
CA ARG A 135 -8.05 -27.35 19.29
C ARG A 135 -8.56 -25.96 19.77
N GLY A 136 -9.57 -25.43 19.10
CA GLY A 136 -10.19 -24.13 19.38
C GLY A 136 -9.46 -22.94 18.77
N GLY A 137 -8.64 -23.17 17.72
CA GLY A 137 -8.01 -22.11 16.94
C GLY A 137 -8.96 -21.47 15.94
N VAL A 138 -8.38 -20.64 15.09
CA VAL A 138 -9.02 -19.99 13.94
C VAL A 138 -8.11 -20.18 12.73
N ASP A 139 -8.68 -20.25 11.54
CA ASP A 139 -7.89 -20.25 10.30
C ASP A 139 -7.94 -18.86 9.68
N VAL A 140 -6.81 -18.18 9.77
CA VAL A 140 -6.60 -16.81 9.29
C VAL A 140 -5.32 -16.71 8.47
N THR A 141 -4.86 -17.84 7.92
CA THR A 141 -3.74 -17.90 6.99
C THR A 141 -4.25 -17.72 5.57
N GLU A 142 -4.10 -16.51 5.04
CA GLU A 142 -4.51 -16.14 3.68
C GLU A 142 -3.46 -15.21 3.05
N SER A 143 -3.64 -14.89 1.78
CA SER A 143 -2.71 -14.08 0.98
C SER A 143 -2.47 -12.66 1.51
N ASN A 144 -3.35 -12.16 2.38
CA ASN A 144 -3.22 -10.86 3.03
C ASN A 144 -2.38 -10.92 4.34
N GLY A 145 -1.92 -12.09 4.78
CA GLY A 145 -1.15 -12.27 6.01
C GLY A 145 0.37 -12.18 5.80
N ALA A 146 1.06 -11.50 6.72
CA ALA A 146 2.53 -11.43 6.77
C ALA A 146 3.06 -11.62 8.20
N PHE A 147 3.41 -12.86 8.53
CA PHE A 147 3.72 -13.27 9.92
C PHE A 147 5.16 -12.92 10.27
N ILE A 148 5.33 -12.11 11.33
CA ILE A 148 6.64 -11.64 11.77
C ILE A 148 7.33 -12.72 12.60
N HIS A 149 8.60 -12.98 12.27
CA HIS A 149 9.50 -13.98 12.87
C HIS A 149 9.38 -15.41 12.34
N GLY A 150 8.33 -16.19 12.68
CA GLY A 150 8.17 -17.55 12.14
C GLY A 150 9.32 -18.54 12.45
N ILE A 151 10.02 -18.38 13.58
CA ILE A 151 11.27 -19.10 13.89
C ILE A 151 11.07 -20.64 14.06
N PRO A 152 10.03 -21.15 14.73
CA PRO A 152 9.87 -22.58 15.00
C PRO A 152 8.97 -23.27 13.96
N LEU A 153 8.74 -22.64 12.80
CA LEU A 153 7.99 -23.25 11.71
C LEU A 153 8.73 -24.48 11.18
N GLN A 154 7.97 -25.50 10.79
CA GLN A 154 8.44 -26.75 10.19
C GLN A 154 8.01 -26.86 8.72
N ALA A 155 8.55 -27.83 7.97
CA ALA A 155 8.23 -28.02 6.56
C ALA A 155 6.71 -28.01 6.28
N ILE A 156 5.92 -28.74 7.07
CA ILE A 156 4.46 -28.79 6.93
C ILE A 156 3.77 -27.43 7.14
N ASP A 157 4.32 -26.58 8.02
CA ASP A 157 3.78 -25.23 8.26
C ASP A 157 4.12 -24.32 7.06
N GLY A 158 5.31 -24.49 6.48
CA GLY A 158 5.72 -23.80 5.25
C GLY A 158 4.84 -24.17 4.05
N ALA A 159 4.47 -25.45 3.90
CA ALA A 159 3.54 -25.90 2.86
C ALA A 159 2.17 -25.22 2.97
N GLU A 160 1.68 -25.04 4.19
CA GLU A 160 0.40 -24.36 4.48
C GLU A 160 0.48 -22.86 4.15
N LEU A 161 1.54 -22.18 4.60
CA LEU A 161 1.79 -20.78 4.25
C LEU A 161 1.88 -20.56 2.73
N ALA A 162 2.61 -21.42 2.02
CA ALA A 162 2.75 -21.36 0.57
C ALA A 162 1.42 -21.59 -0.15
N ALA A 163 0.63 -22.59 0.28
CA ALA A 163 -0.67 -22.88 -0.30
C ALA A 163 -1.66 -21.72 -0.14
N ASN A 164 -1.58 -20.99 0.97
CA ASN A 164 -2.47 -19.88 1.29
C ASN A 164 -1.92 -18.51 0.85
N GLY A 165 -0.68 -18.46 0.33
CA GLY A 165 -0.02 -17.22 -0.07
C GLY A 165 0.38 -16.30 1.10
N THR A 166 0.39 -16.82 2.34
CA THR A 166 0.77 -16.07 3.53
C THR A 166 2.30 -15.87 3.59
N ALA A 167 2.74 -14.63 3.75
CA ALA A 167 4.15 -14.26 3.80
C ALA A 167 4.76 -14.42 5.21
N VAL A 168 6.09 -14.47 5.27
CA VAL A 168 6.87 -14.39 6.51
C VAL A 168 7.77 -13.14 6.48
N VAL A 169 7.76 -12.34 7.55
CA VAL A 169 8.71 -11.23 7.73
C VAL A 169 9.90 -11.76 8.52
N TRP A 170 11.02 -11.92 7.82
CA TRP A 170 12.30 -12.35 8.37
C TRP A 170 13.03 -11.16 9.00
N SER A 171 13.33 -11.29 10.29
CA SER A 171 14.11 -10.29 11.05
C SER A 171 15.33 -10.98 11.66
N PRO A 172 16.35 -11.31 10.86
CA PRO A 172 17.45 -12.18 11.30
C PRO A 172 18.18 -11.66 12.53
N ARG A 173 18.50 -10.37 12.60
CA ARG A 173 19.33 -9.84 13.69
C ARG A 173 18.65 -9.99 15.05
N THR A 174 17.39 -9.58 15.14
CA THR A 174 16.60 -9.72 16.38
C THR A 174 16.41 -11.18 16.76
N ASN A 175 16.18 -12.06 15.77
CA ASN A 175 15.99 -13.48 16.03
C ASN A 175 17.26 -14.10 16.62
N ILE A 176 18.41 -13.86 16.00
CA ILE A 176 19.70 -14.38 16.46
C ILE A 176 20.08 -13.80 17.84
N ALA A 177 19.90 -12.50 18.04
CA ALA A 177 20.23 -11.87 19.31
C ALA A 177 19.41 -12.41 20.48
N LEU A 178 18.09 -12.61 20.30
CA LEU A 178 17.20 -13.08 21.35
C LEU A 178 17.23 -14.60 21.51
N TYR A 179 17.18 -15.36 20.41
CA TYR A 179 16.93 -16.80 20.44
C TYR A 179 18.13 -17.64 20.03
N GLY A 180 19.13 -17.05 19.36
CA GLY A 180 20.26 -17.78 18.78
C GLY A 180 19.91 -18.53 17.48
N HIS A 181 18.64 -18.56 17.12
CA HIS A 181 18.09 -19.16 15.89
C HIS A 181 17.29 -18.09 15.13
N THR A 182 17.03 -18.32 13.85
CA THR A 182 16.16 -17.48 13.02
C THR A 182 15.19 -18.34 12.22
N ALA A 183 14.26 -17.70 11.50
CA ALA A 183 13.33 -18.37 10.60
C ALA A 183 14.07 -19.35 9.66
N PRO A 184 13.51 -20.54 9.39
CA PRO A 184 14.09 -21.51 8.47
C PRO A 184 13.89 -21.08 7.01
N VAL A 185 14.52 -19.97 6.63
CA VAL A 185 14.23 -19.23 5.38
C VAL A 185 14.53 -20.01 4.11
N THR A 186 15.53 -20.91 4.09
CA THR A 186 15.81 -21.75 2.92
C THR A 186 14.69 -22.76 2.70
N MET A 187 14.24 -23.43 3.76
CA MET A 187 13.08 -24.34 3.74
C MET A 187 11.80 -23.61 3.29
N LEU A 188 11.54 -22.42 3.83
CA LEU A 188 10.37 -21.62 3.46
C LEU A 188 10.42 -21.19 1.98
N ALA A 189 11.59 -20.72 1.53
CA ALA A 189 11.79 -20.33 0.14
C ALA A 189 11.69 -21.52 -0.84
N ALA A 190 12.23 -22.68 -0.48
CA ALA A 190 12.15 -23.90 -1.29
C ALA A 190 10.70 -24.35 -1.52
N GLN A 191 9.79 -24.03 -0.58
CA GLN A 191 8.37 -24.32 -0.69
C GLN A 191 7.54 -23.21 -1.34
N GLY A 192 8.14 -22.06 -1.69
CA GLY A 192 7.42 -20.96 -2.33
C GLY A 192 6.76 -19.98 -1.37
N VAL A 193 7.19 -19.92 -0.10
CA VAL A 193 6.71 -18.91 0.85
C VAL A 193 7.36 -17.56 0.52
N ARG A 194 6.55 -16.48 0.42
CA ARG A 194 7.05 -15.11 0.25
C ARG A 194 7.79 -14.64 1.50
N ILE A 195 8.99 -14.07 1.34
CA ILE A 195 9.81 -13.60 2.45
C ILE A 195 10.02 -12.09 2.34
N ALA A 196 9.60 -11.34 3.36
CA ALA A 196 9.90 -9.92 3.53
C ALA A 196 11.03 -9.74 4.55
N LEU A 197 11.79 -8.64 4.48
CA LEU A 197 12.86 -8.34 5.45
C LEU A 197 12.44 -7.22 6.41
N GLY A 198 12.60 -7.45 7.71
CA GLY A 198 12.27 -6.47 8.76
C GLY A 198 13.42 -6.22 9.73
N THR A 199 13.59 -4.96 10.18
CA THR A 199 14.65 -4.63 11.16
C THR A 199 14.27 -4.94 12.60
N ASP A 200 12.97 -5.08 12.87
CA ASP A 200 12.39 -5.08 14.22
C ASP A 200 12.84 -3.83 15.03
N TRP A 201 12.69 -3.85 16.35
CA TRP A 201 13.09 -2.76 17.24
C TRP A 201 14.61 -2.68 17.52
N THR A 202 15.12 -1.46 17.75
CA THR A 202 16.58 -1.18 17.90
C THR A 202 17.24 -1.79 19.15
N LEU A 203 16.48 -2.45 20.04
CA LEU A 203 17.06 -3.14 21.20
C LEU A 203 17.75 -4.44 20.78
N SER A 204 17.10 -5.29 19.97
CA SER A 204 17.66 -6.55 19.47
C SER A 204 17.88 -6.55 17.94
N GLY A 205 17.26 -5.62 17.22
CA GLY A 205 17.29 -5.53 15.77
C GLY A 205 18.33 -4.57 15.21
N SER A 206 18.25 -4.34 13.90
CA SER A 206 19.18 -3.44 13.19
C SER A 206 18.82 -1.97 13.37
N VAL A 207 19.84 -1.10 13.30
CA VAL A 207 19.64 0.36 13.33
C VAL A 207 18.91 0.88 12.08
N ASN A 208 19.05 0.19 10.95
CA ASN A 208 18.36 0.45 9.69
C ASN A 208 18.40 -0.77 8.76
N LEU A 209 17.67 -0.68 7.63
CA LEU A 209 17.54 -1.77 6.66
C LEU A 209 18.87 -2.22 6.01
N LEU A 210 19.85 -1.33 5.81
CA LEU A 210 21.17 -1.71 5.29
C LEU A 210 21.91 -2.66 6.24
N ARG A 211 21.78 -2.44 7.55
CA ARG A 211 22.37 -3.33 8.55
C ARG A 211 21.64 -4.66 8.66
N GLU A 212 20.35 -4.70 8.35
CA GLU A 212 19.58 -5.95 8.27
C GLU A 212 19.92 -6.73 7.00
N LEU A 213 20.04 -6.07 5.84
CA LEU A 213 20.53 -6.68 4.59
C LEU A 213 21.91 -7.28 4.77
N LYS A 214 22.82 -6.56 5.45
CA LYS A 214 24.15 -7.09 5.76
C LYS A 214 24.08 -8.35 6.64
N CYS A 215 23.19 -8.36 7.64
CA CYS A 215 22.94 -9.51 8.50
C CYS A 215 22.45 -10.72 7.70
N ALA A 216 21.42 -10.51 6.88
CA ALA A 216 20.84 -11.52 6.01
C ALA A 216 21.89 -12.10 5.04
N SER A 217 22.73 -11.25 4.44
CA SER A 217 23.82 -11.66 3.56
C SER A 217 24.91 -12.48 4.28
N GLU A 218 25.26 -12.11 5.51
CA GLU A 218 26.23 -12.86 6.33
C GLU A 218 25.69 -14.23 6.74
N LEU A 219 24.43 -14.31 7.16
CA LEU A 219 23.76 -15.58 7.45
C LEU A 219 23.62 -16.45 6.21
N ASN A 220 23.31 -15.85 5.06
CA ASN A 220 23.19 -16.58 3.80
C ASN A 220 24.51 -17.26 3.38
N ALA A 221 25.67 -16.79 3.84
CA ALA A 221 26.93 -17.49 3.63
C ALA A 221 26.99 -18.84 4.36
N LEU A 222 26.31 -18.98 5.50
CA LEU A 222 26.13 -20.25 6.23
C LEU A 222 25.07 -21.14 5.57
N TYR A 223 24.22 -20.59 4.71
CA TYR A 223 23.21 -21.31 3.93
C TYR A 223 23.72 -21.70 2.53
N GLY A 224 25.03 -21.83 2.35
CA GLY A 224 25.63 -22.15 1.05
C GLY A 224 25.46 -21.07 -0.02
N GLY A 225 25.08 -19.85 0.35
CA GLY A 225 24.77 -18.77 -0.59
C GLY A 225 23.44 -18.97 -1.32
N TYR A 226 22.45 -19.57 -0.66
CA TYR A 226 21.12 -19.89 -1.21
C TYR A 226 20.48 -18.69 -1.92
N PHE A 227 20.46 -17.53 -1.27
CA PHE A 227 19.90 -16.29 -1.83
C PHE A 227 20.95 -15.52 -2.62
N SER A 228 20.59 -15.04 -3.81
CA SER A 228 21.36 -14.04 -4.53
C SER A 228 21.22 -12.66 -3.87
N ASN A 229 22.10 -11.70 -4.21
CA ASN A 229 21.92 -10.32 -3.77
C ASN A 229 20.63 -9.69 -4.31
N GLN A 230 20.14 -10.17 -5.46
CA GLN A 230 18.84 -9.75 -6.01
C GLN A 230 17.68 -10.25 -5.15
N ASP A 231 17.75 -11.47 -4.62
CA ASP A 231 16.72 -12.01 -3.73
C ASP A 231 16.67 -11.23 -2.41
N LEU A 232 17.84 -10.93 -1.82
CA LEU A 232 17.91 -10.10 -0.61
C LEU A 232 17.36 -8.68 -0.86
N TRP A 233 17.66 -8.08 -2.02
CA TRP A 233 17.08 -6.82 -2.43
C TRP A 233 15.56 -6.89 -2.63
N ALA A 234 15.05 -7.99 -3.20
CA ALA A 234 13.63 -8.23 -3.40
C ALA A 234 12.88 -8.28 -2.06
N MET A 235 13.42 -9.00 -1.07
CA MET A 235 12.89 -9.09 0.31
C MET A 235 12.77 -7.70 0.96
N ALA A 236 13.66 -6.77 0.63
CA ALA A 236 13.69 -5.39 1.16
C ALA A 236 12.84 -4.38 0.34
N THR A 237 12.30 -4.79 -0.82
CA THR A 237 11.58 -3.90 -1.74
C THR A 237 10.21 -4.45 -2.10
N TYR A 238 10.05 -5.04 -3.29
CA TYR A 238 8.74 -5.41 -3.81
C TYR A 238 8.11 -6.59 -3.06
N GLN A 239 8.90 -7.53 -2.50
CA GLN A 239 8.31 -8.60 -1.67
C GLN A 239 7.80 -8.06 -0.34
N SER A 240 8.50 -7.08 0.25
CA SER A 240 7.99 -6.34 1.41
C SER A 240 6.72 -5.57 1.08
N ALA A 241 6.66 -4.92 -0.09
CA ALA A 241 5.45 -4.20 -0.52
C ALA A 241 4.26 -5.17 -0.74
N ALA A 242 4.49 -6.31 -1.38
CA ALA A 242 3.46 -7.33 -1.60
C ALA A 242 3.00 -7.98 -0.27
N ALA A 243 3.93 -8.30 0.63
CA ALA A 243 3.59 -8.82 1.96
C ALA A 243 2.77 -7.82 2.79
N MET A 244 2.95 -6.51 2.56
CA MET A 244 2.18 -5.45 3.21
C MET A 244 0.94 -5.03 2.40
N GLY A 245 0.63 -5.66 1.26
CA GLY A 245 -0.51 -5.31 0.40
C GLY A 245 -0.45 -3.89 -0.18
N VAL A 246 0.76 -3.37 -0.47
CA VAL A 246 0.97 -2.01 -0.99
C VAL A 246 1.75 -1.96 -2.31
N ASP A 247 2.00 -3.11 -2.92
CA ASP A 247 2.72 -3.28 -4.19
C ASP A 247 2.00 -2.66 -5.40
N ALA A 248 0.68 -2.46 -5.31
CA ALA A 248 -0.11 -1.68 -6.25
C ALA A 248 0.18 -0.16 -6.20
N ALA A 249 0.94 0.32 -5.21
CA ALA A 249 1.23 1.73 -5.03
C ALA A 249 2.71 2.08 -4.79
N THR A 250 3.54 1.17 -4.29
CA THR A 250 4.97 1.40 -4.02
C THR A 250 5.78 0.09 -4.07
N GLY A 251 7.09 0.15 -3.82
CA GLY A 251 7.98 -1.01 -3.78
C GLY A 251 8.61 -1.41 -5.11
N SER A 252 8.13 -0.89 -6.23
CA SER A 252 8.67 -1.07 -7.58
C SER A 252 8.71 0.26 -8.35
N LEU A 253 9.57 0.35 -9.37
CA LEU A 253 9.62 1.49 -10.30
C LEU A 253 8.81 1.18 -11.55
N ARG A 254 7.51 1.44 -11.50
CA ARG A 254 6.56 1.28 -12.63
C ARG A 254 5.74 2.55 -12.82
N PRO A 255 5.23 2.83 -14.03
CA PRO A 255 4.25 3.88 -14.23
C PRO A 255 3.08 3.77 -13.24
N GLY A 256 2.58 4.91 -12.74
CA GLY A 256 1.45 4.95 -11.81
C GLY A 256 1.78 4.70 -10.34
N LEU A 257 2.92 4.09 -10.01
CA LEU A 257 3.36 3.93 -8.63
C LEU A 257 3.95 5.23 -8.06
N ALA A 258 3.96 5.35 -6.73
CA ALA A 258 4.58 6.47 -6.03
C ALA A 258 6.08 6.55 -6.35
N GLY A 259 6.60 7.78 -6.48
CA GLY A 259 8.03 8.07 -6.66
C GLY A 259 8.87 7.84 -5.40
N ASP A 260 8.67 6.72 -4.72
CA ASP A 260 9.43 6.29 -3.56
C ASP A 260 10.75 5.65 -4.05
N ILE A 261 11.82 6.44 -4.01
CA ILE A 261 13.09 6.11 -4.69
C ILE A 261 14.25 6.26 -3.71
N ALA A 262 15.09 5.22 -3.63
CA ALA A 262 16.42 5.30 -3.04
C ALA A 262 17.48 5.11 -4.13
N LEU A 263 18.47 6.00 -4.16
CA LEU A 263 19.60 5.93 -5.08
C LEU A 263 20.87 5.60 -4.30
N PHE A 264 21.61 4.60 -4.77
CA PHE A 264 22.86 4.14 -4.17
C PHE A 264 24.03 4.36 -5.13
N ASP A 265 25.21 4.64 -4.59
CA ASP A 265 26.45 4.76 -5.36
C ASP A 265 26.99 3.37 -5.74
N GLY A 266 26.55 2.85 -6.88
CA GLY A 266 27.07 1.59 -7.44
C GLY A 266 28.32 1.74 -8.30
N ARG A 267 28.99 2.90 -8.35
CA ARG A 267 30.10 3.13 -9.29
C ARG A 267 31.27 2.20 -8.99
N GLY A 268 31.59 1.36 -9.97
CA GLY A 268 32.71 0.42 -9.89
C GLY A 268 32.36 -0.91 -9.23
N ALA A 269 31.09 -1.15 -8.89
CA ALA A 269 30.62 -2.47 -8.48
C ALA A 269 30.36 -3.36 -9.71
N ASP A 270 30.77 -4.62 -9.64
CA ASP A 270 30.49 -5.64 -10.66
C ASP A 270 29.06 -6.19 -10.54
N ASP A 271 28.52 -6.20 -9.32
CA ASP A 271 27.14 -6.58 -9.00
C ASP A 271 26.40 -5.36 -8.40
N PRO A 272 25.40 -4.80 -9.10
CA PRO A 272 24.67 -3.63 -8.61
C PRO A 272 23.82 -3.94 -7.37
N TYR A 273 23.29 -5.15 -7.22
CA TYR A 273 22.53 -5.52 -6.02
C TYR A 273 23.47 -5.71 -4.83
N GLY A 274 24.63 -6.33 -5.06
CA GLY A 274 25.70 -6.44 -4.07
C GLY A 274 26.21 -5.08 -3.58
N ALA A 275 26.20 -4.05 -4.44
CA ALA A 275 26.53 -2.68 -4.03
C ALA A 275 25.55 -2.14 -2.98
N VAL A 276 24.26 -2.51 -3.06
CA VAL A 276 23.25 -2.10 -2.08
C VAL A 276 23.31 -2.95 -0.81
N VAL A 277 23.40 -4.28 -0.95
CA VAL A 277 23.50 -5.21 0.19
C VAL A 277 24.73 -4.90 1.06
N GLY A 278 25.82 -4.45 0.45
CA GLY A 278 27.05 -4.03 1.13
C GLY A 278 27.13 -2.55 1.49
N ALA A 279 26.09 -1.74 1.21
CA ALA A 279 26.14 -0.29 1.37
C ALA A 279 26.16 0.16 2.84
N HIS A 280 26.72 1.35 3.05
CA HIS A 280 26.58 2.12 4.29
C HIS A 280 25.88 3.47 4.01
N PRO A 281 25.45 4.24 5.04
CA PRO A 281 24.72 5.50 4.84
C PRO A 281 25.43 6.55 3.96
N GLY A 282 26.75 6.45 3.81
CA GLY A 282 27.53 7.28 2.87
C GLY A 282 27.22 7.00 1.39
N ASP A 283 26.84 5.78 1.04
CA ASP A 283 26.57 5.35 -0.35
C ASP A 283 25.15 5.70 -0.79
N VAL A 284 24.26 6.04 0.15
CA VAL A 284 22.91 6.50 -0.15
C VAL A 284 22.96 7.93 -0.69
N MET A 285 22.86 8.06 -2.01
CA MET A 285 22.99 9.33 -2.72
C MET A 285 21.74 10.19 -2.64
N LEU A 286 20.56 9.57 -2.60
CA LEU A 286 19.27 10.28 -2.55
C LEU A 286 18.17 9.35 -2.02
N VAL A 287 17.27 9.89 -1.22
CA VAL A 287 16.02 9.23 -0.81
C VAL A 287 14.88 10.19 -1.07
N VAL A 288 13.87 9.70 -1.78
CA VAL A 288 12.69 10.44 -2.21
C VAL A 288 11.45 9.66 -1.78
N ARG A 289 10.47 10.34 -1.18
CA ARG A 289 9.14 9.82 -0.90
C ARG A 289 8.15 10.56 -1.79
N GLY A 290 7.58 9.88 -2.78
CA GLY A 290 6.74 10.49 -3.82
C GLY A 290 7.50 11.55 -4.62
N ARG A 291 7.28 12.83 -4.29
CA ARG A 291 7.96 13.98 -4.91
C ARG A 291 8.95 14.69 -3.99
N ASP A 292 8.99 14.28 -2.73
CA ASP A 292 9.70 14.98 -1.67
C ASP A 292 11.04 14.31 -1.41
N VAL A 293 12.12 15.04 -1.69
CA VAL A 293 13.49 14.61 -1.36
C VAL A 293 13.66 14.67 0.16
N LEU A 294 13.95 13.55 0.82
CA LEU A 294 14.09 13.49 2.28
C LEU A 294 15.54 13.71 2.74
N TYR A 295 16.47 13.05 2.04
CA TYR A 295 17.88 12.95 2.40
C TYR A 295 18.73 12.70 1.15
N GLY A 296 20.01 13.09 1.19
CA GLY A 296 20.96 12.71 0.15
C GLY A 296 22.24 13.55 0.13
N ASP A 297 23.03 13.34 -0.91
CA ASP A 297 24.23 14.10 -1.22
C ASP A 297 23.92 15.58 -1.31
N ALA A 298 24.72 16.42 -0.63
CA ALA A 298 24.47 17.85 -0.52
C ALA A 298 24.29 18.52 -1.90
N SER A 299 25.08 18.13 -2.91
CA SER A 299 24.96 18.66 -4.26
C SER A 299 23.67 18.28 -4.98
N MET A 300 23.15 17.07 -4.74
CA MET A 300 21.88 16.61 -5.32
C MET A 300 20.71 17.29 -4.63
N VAL A 301 20.70 17.29 -3.29
CA VAL A 301 19.64 17.92 -2.49
C VAL A 301 19.59 19.43 -2.73
N ASP A 302 20.73 20.13 -2.82
CA ASP A 302 20.76 21.56 -3.12
C ASP A 302 20.15 21.90 -4.50
N THR A 303 20.20 20.95 -5.44
CA THR A 303 19.64 21.11 -6.78
C THR A 303 18.14 20.79 -6.80
N LEU A 304 17.74 19.68 -6.19
CA LEU A 304 16.38 19.14 -6.29
C LEU A 304 15.42 19.70 -5.24
N SER A 305 15.94 20.05 -4.06
CA SER A 305 15.15 20.51 -2.91
C SER A 305 15.93 21.56 -2.10
N PRO A 306 16.10 22.78 -2.64
CA PRO A 306 16.85 23.84 -1.97
C PRO A 306 16.18 24.23 -0.65
N GLY A 307 17.00 24.46 0.39
CA GLY A 307 16.53 24.87 1.71
C GLY A 307 16.59 23.77 2.78
N CYS A 308 16.88 22.53 2.40
CA CYS A 308 17.11 21.46 3.37
C CYS A 308 18.41 21.64 4.16
N GLU A 309 18.40 21.17 5.40
CA GLU A 309 19.41 21.45 6.41
C GLU A 309 20.70 20.67 6.15
N GLN A 310 21.84 21.25 6.57
CA GLN A 310 23.11 20.54 6.51
C GLN A 310 23.15 19.49 7.62
N MET A 311 23.43 18.25 7.24
CA MET A 311 23.66 17.15 8.17
C MET A 311 25.16 17.01 8.52
N GLY A 312 26.03 17.42 7.60
CA GLY A 312 27.48 17.36 7.75
C GLY A 312 28.11 16.22 6.95
N ASP A 313 29.22 15.70 7.45
CA ASP A 313 29.92 14.55 6.87
C ASP A 313 29.28 13.24 7.36
N VAL A 314 28.80 12.44 6.41
CA VAL A 314 28.32 11.07 6.64
C VAL A 314 29.24 10.15 5.84
N CYS A 315 30.18 9.53 6.54
CA CYS A 315 31.14 8.58 5.97
C CYS A 315 31.97 9.16 4.81
N GLY A 316 32.44 10.40 4.96
CA GLY A 316 33.26 11.08 3.95
C GLY A 316 32.47 11.81 2.87
N VAL A 317 31.13 11.78 2.92
CA VAL A 317 30.25 12.44 1.96
C VAL A 317 29.44 13.53 2.67
N SER A 318 29.40 14.73 2.09
CA SER A 318 28.58 15.81 2.63
C SER A 318 27.10 15.57 2.31
N LYS A 319 26.26 15.51 3.33
CA LYS A 319 24.83 15.20 3.22
C LYS A 319 23.93 16.34 3.70
N ARG A 320 22.69 16.32 3.21
CA ARG A 320 21.59 17.19 3.66
C ARG A 320 20.34 16.37 3.96
N VAL A 321 19.49 16.93 4.81
CA VAL A 321 18.22 16.34 5.24
C VAL A 321 17.14 17.42 5.32
N CYS A 322 15.91 17.10 4.95
CA CYS A 322 14.79 18.06 4.93
C CYS A 322 13.95 18.02 6.22
N ALA A 323 14.58 17.86 7.38
CA ALA A 323 13.92 17.58 8.66
C ALA A 323 12.87 18.62 9.06
N GLN A 324 13.16 19.91 8.91
CA GLN A 324 12.23 20.99 9.28
C GLN A 324 10.96 20.98 8.42
N ARG A 325 11.06 20.54 7.15
CA ARG A 325 9.91 20.42 6.25
C ARG A 325 9.08 19.20 6.63
N GLU A 326 9.72 18.05 6.81
CA GLU A 326 9.03 16.78 7.06
C GLU A 326 8.42 16.70 8.46
N THR A 327 9.04 17.33 9.47
CA THR A 327 8.73 17.04 10.88
C THR A 327 8.36 18.26 11.71
N GLY A 328 8.44 19.46 11.12
CA GLY A 328 8.29 20.73 11.82
C GLY A 328 9.42 21.05 12.81
N ARG A 329 10.46 20.22 12.90
CA ARG A 329 11.62 20.38 13.81
C ARG A 329 12.92 20.42 13.02
N THR A 330 13.85 21.27 13.43
CA THR A 330 15.16 21.32 12.76
C THR A 330 15.99 20.07 13.06
N PHE A 331 16.89 19.71 12.15
CA PHE A 331 17.86 18.63 12.36
C PHE A 331 18.68 18.83 13.65
N ASP A 332 19.16 20.06 13.90
CA ASP A 332 19.90 20.39 15.13
C ASP A 332 19.05 20.17 16.40
N ALA A 333 17.75 20.49 16.34
CA ALA A 333 16.84 20.29 17.46
C ALA A 333 16.59 18.79 17.71
N LEU A 334 16.39 18.01 16.65
CA LEU A 334 16.25 16.55 16.73
C LEU A 334 17.52 15.90 17.30
N GLN A 335 18.70 16.32 16.83
CA GLN A 335 19.98 15.85 17.34
C GLN A 335 20.18 16.21 18.82
N ALA A 336 19.81 17.43 19.23
CA ALA A 336 19.91 17.83 20.62
C ALA A 336 18.95 17.05 21.54
N ALA A 337 17.72 16.78 21.08
CA ALA A 337 16.76 15.98 21.83
C ALA A 337 17.20 14.51 21.98
N ASN A 338 17.93 13.99 21.00
CA ASN A 338 18.37 12.59 20.93
C ASN A 338 19.85 12.39 21.31
N ALA A 339 20.45 13.33 22.05
CA ALA A 339 21.86 13.28 22.41
C ALA A 339 22.25 12.04 23.25
N THR A 340 21.28 11.41 23.93
CA THR A 340 21.45 10.16 24.69
C THR A 340 20.90 8.93 23.98
N SER A 341 20.23 9.13 22.85
CA SER A 341 19.69 8.04 22.03
C SER A 341 20.84 7.32 21.32
N TYR A 342 20.56 6.10 20.85
CA TYR A 342 21.50 5.39 19.99
C TYR A 342 21.85 6.23 18.76
N GLY A 343 23.10 6.10 18.27
CA GLY A 343 23.62 6.92 17.18
C GLY A 343 22.72 6.91 15.94
N LEU A 344 22.71 8.02 15.22
CA LEU A 344 21.90 8.16 14.01
C LEU A 344 22.40 7.29 12.86
N PHE A 345 23.72 7.18 12.74
CA PHE A 345 24.39 6.38 11.72
C PHE A 345 25.79 5.99 12.17
N PHE A 346 26.33 5.00 11.48
CA PHE A 346 27.67 4.48 11.70
C PHE A 346 28.30 4.13 10.35
N CYS A 347 29.58 4.45 10.19
CA CYS A 347 30.34 4.15 8.96
C CYS A 347 31.05 2.80 9.03
N ASP A 348 31.39 2.40 10.25
CA ASP A 348 31.83 1.05 10.61
C ASP A 348 30.65 0.31 11.26
N PRO A 349 30.72 -1.02 11.46
CA PRO A 349 29.74 -1.74 12.26
C PRO A 349 29.45 -0.99 13.59
N PRO A 350 28.18 -0.74 13.92
CA PRO A 350 27.82 0.00 15.12
C PRO A 350 28.39 -0.65 16.39
N PRO A 351 28.82 0.15 17.39
CA PRO A 351 29.16 -0.40 18.69
C PRO A 351 27.93 -1.05 19.31
N ASP A 352 28.16 -2.20 19.95
CA ASP A 352 27.13 -2.99 20.63
C ASP A 352 25.97 -3.39 19.70
N GLU A 353 26.22 -3.48 18.39
CA GLU A 353 25.23 -3.97 17.44
C GLU A 353 24.84 -5.42 17.83
N PRO A 354 23.53 -5.74 17.91
CA PRO A 354 23.11 -7.11 18.21
C PRO A 354 23.69 -8.09 17.19
N THR A 355 24.18 -9.23 17.66
CA THR A 355 24.94 -10.17 16.81
C THR A 355 24.09 -10.76 15.68
N CYS A 356 24.70 -10.94 14.52
CA CYS A 356 24.17 -11.73 13.41
C CYS A 356 24.80 -13.11 13.28
N VAL A 357 25.78 -13.43 14.14
CA VAL A 357 26.37 -14.77 14.21
C VAL A 357 25.47 -15.63 15.10
N PRO A 358 24.86 -16.72 14.57
CA PRO A 358 24.07 -17.64 15.36
C PRO A 358 24.89 -18.22 16.50
N TRP A 359 24.33 -18.25 17.71
CA TRP A 359 25.02 -18.83 18.86
C TRP A 359 24.02 -19.14 19.96
N ARG A 360 24.16 -20.31 20.59
CA ARG A 360 23.37 -20.70 21.76
C ARG A 360 24.24 -21.49 22.75
N PRO A 361 24.29 -21.08 24.04
CA PRO A 361 25.16 -21.71 25.04
C PRO A 361 24.98 -23.23 25.12
N GLY A 362 26.06 -23.97 24.84
CA GLY A 362 26.08 -25.43 24.95
C GLY A 362 25.38 -26.17 23.80
N ALA A 363 24.90 -25.46 22.77
CA ALA A 363 24.36 -26.06 21.55
C ALA A 363 25.32 -25.85 20.38
N PHE A 364 25.54 -24.60 19.95
CA PHE A 364 26.39 -24.25 18.81
C PHE A 364 26.94 -22.83 18.95
N ASP A 365 27.98 -22.50 18.18
CA ASP A 365 28.59 -21.17 18.16
C ASP A 365 28.57 -20.44 16.81
N GLY A 366 28.02 -21.06 15.77
CA GLY A 366 27.86 -20.45 14.44
C GLY A 366 29.20 -20.19 13.75
N VAL A 367 30.27 -20.84 14.19
CA VAL A 367 31.60 -20.70 13.60
C VAL A 367 31.99 -22.02 12.92
N PRO A 368 32.08 -22.05 11.58
CA PRO A 368 32.58 -23.21 10.86
C PRO A 368 33.95 -23.70 11.34
N THR A 369 34.09 -25.02 11.49
CA THR A 369 35.34 -25.69 11.89
C THR A 369 35.68 -26.89 11.02
N ASP A 370 36.89 -27.45 11.19
CA ASP A 370 37.28 -28.71 10.57
C ASP A 370 36.45 -29.87 11.18
N GLY A 371 35.31 -30.22 10.55
CA GLY A 371 34.40 -31.29 10.96
C GLY A 371 32.98 -30.86 11.35
N ASP A 372 32.68 -29.57 11.24
CA ASP A 372 31.36 -28.94 11.33
C ASP A 372 31.42 -27.72 10.40
N ALA A 373 31.15 -27.94 9.11
CA ALA A 373 31.50 -27.00 8.04
C ALA A 373 30.57 -25.79 7.93
N ASP A 374 29.40 -25.83 8.56
CA ASP A 374 28.47 -24.70 8.63
C ASP A 374 28.31 -24.11 10.04
N GLY A 375 28.85 -24.78 11.07
CA GLY A 375 28.94 -24.27 12.45
C GLY A 375 27.65 -24.43 13.24
N ASP A 376 26.77 -25.36 12.85
CA ASP A 376 25.46 -25.58 13.47
C ASP A 376 25.50 -26.45 14.75
N GLY A 377 26.69 -26.96 15.09
CA GLY A 377 26.94 -27.78 16.27
C GLY A 377 26.76 -29.28 16.04
N VAL A 378 26.37 -29.70 14.84
CA VAL A 378 26.29 -31.10 14.40
C VAL A 378 27.49 -31.38 13.49
N GLY A 379 28.27 -32.41 13.81
CA GLY A 379 29.45 -32.71 13.00
C GLY A 379 29.07 -33.29 11.63
N ASP A 380 29.82 -32.95 10.57
CA ASP A 380 29.52 -33.24 9.15
C ASP A 380 29.06 -34.69 8.84
N ALA A 381 29.49 -35.66 9.65
CA ALA A 381 29.18 -37.08 9.45
C ALA A 381 27.87 -37.54 10.12
N GLN A 382 27.25 -36.68 10.94
CA GLN A 382 25.95 -36.88 11.58
C GLN A 382 24.91 -35.86 11.07
N ASP A 383 25.39 -34.86 10.34
CA ASP A 383 24.63 -33.74 9.83
C ASP A 383 23.83 -34.13 8.57
N ASN A 384 22.53 -33.81 8.56
CA ASN A 384 21.66 -34.03 7.41
C ASN A 384 21.69 -32.87 6.40
N CYS A 385 22.39 -31.77 6.71
CA CYS A 385 22.73 -30.67 5.81
C CYS A 385 24.18 -30.16 6.02
N PRO A 386 25.23 -30.95 5.72
CA PRO A 386 26.63 -30.66 6.12
C PRO A 386 27.29 -29.35 5.63
N THR A 387 26.56 -28.51 4.89
CA THR A 387 27.05 -27.22 4.37
C THR A 387 26.00 -26.11 4.48
N VAL A 388 24.88 -26.36 5.16
CA VAL A 388 23.73 -25.44 5.27
C VAL A 388 23.27 -25.43 6.72
N PHE A 389 23.65 -24.38 7.43
CA PHE A 389 23.41 -24.24 8.87
C PHE A 389 21.94 -24.50 9.25
N ASN A 390 21.71 -25.60 9.97
CA ASN A 390 20.37 -26.06 10.36
C ASN A 390 20.35 -26.67 11.78
N PRO A 391 20.76 -25.90 12.80
CA PRO A 391 20.96 -26.41 14.15
C PRO A 391 19.66 -26.96 14.74
N VAL A 392 19.77 -27.98 15.58
CA VAL A 392 18.62 -28.57 16.28
C VAL A 392 17.90 -27.52 17.13
N ARG A 393 16.61 -27.28 16.86
CA ARG A 393 15.77 -26.41 17.71
C ARG A 393 15.00 -27.26 18.72
N PRO A 394 14.60 -26.69 19.88
CA PRO A 394 13.73 -27.38 20.84
C PRO A 394 12.42 -27.91 20.24
N VAL A 395 11.89 -27.28 19.19
CA VAL A 395 10.71 -27.77 18.46
C VAL A 395 10.98 -29.04 17.62
N ASP A 396 12.23 -29.30 17.23
CA ASP A 396 12.64 -30.44 16.39
C ASP A 396 12.94 -31.71 17.21
N GLY A 397 13.11 -31.57 18.53
CA GLY A 397 13.38 -32.69 19.44
C GLY A 397 14.89 -32.97 19.58
N ASP A 398 15.30 -34.20 19.27
CA ASP A 398 16.68 -34.69 19.53
C ASP A 398 17.59 -34.65 18.28
N GLY A 399 17.12 -34.18 17.12
CA GLY A 399 17.88 -34.17 15.87
C GLY A 399 17.48 -33.04 14.93
N GLN A 400 18.26 -32.84 13.88
CA GLN A 400 17.97 -31.85 12.84
C GLN A 400 16.67 -32.24 12.11
N ALA A 401 15.93 -31.23 11.64
CA ALA A 401 14.65 -31.43 10.98
C ALA A 401 14.85 -32.14 9.62
N ASP A 402 13.99 -33.13 9.36
CA ASP A 402 13.88 -33.96 8.16
C ASP A 402 12.46 -34.53 8.17
N HIS A 403 11.52 -33.74 7.63
CA HIS A 403 10.09 -33.97 7.79
C HIS A 403 9.61 -35.19 7.02
N ASP A 404 10.19 -35.46 5.85
CA ASP A 404 9.80 -36.57 4.99
C ASP A 404 10.63 -37.85 5.19
N ALA A 405 11.71 -37.75 5.99
CA ALA A 405 12.58 -38.82 6.42
C ALA A 405 13.34 -39.51 5.28
N ASP A 406 13.77 -38.76 4.27
CA ASP A 406 14.62 -39.26 3.19
C ASP A 406 16.13 -39.13 3.47
N GLY A 407 16.51 -38.34 4.48
CA GLY A 407 17.87 -38.14 4.94
C GLY A 407 18.52 -36.83 4.49
N ASP A 408 17.88 -36.07 3.60
CA ASP A 408 18.22 -34.67 3.33
C ASP A 408 17.45 -33.79 4.33
N GLY A 409 18.13 -32.89 5.05
CA GLY A 409 17.45 -32.06 6.05
C GLY A 409 16.57 -30.97 5.44
N ASP A 410 15.50 -30.58 6.14
CA ASP A 410 14.50 -29.60 5.68
C ASP A 410 15.12 -28.30 5.12
N ALA A 411 16.28 -27.88 5.65
CA ALA A 411 16.96 -26.64 5.27
C ALA A 411 17.72 -26.71 3.93
N CYS A 412 18.14 -27.91 3.51
CA CYS A 412 18.90 -28.14 2.29
C CYS A 412 18.16 -29.05 1.28
N ASP A 413 17.02 -29.61 1.68
CA ASP A 413 16.13 -30.38 0.82
C ASP A 413 15.35 -29.43 -0.12
N PRO A 414 15.44 -29.62 -1.45
CA PRO A 414 14.59 -28.88 -2.38
C PRO A 414 13.10 -29.17 -2.20
N CYS A 415 12.71 -30.34 -1.68
CA CYS A 415 11.33 -30.79 -1.53
C CYS A 415 10.99 -31.31 -0.11
N PRO A 416 11.03 -30.45 0.94
CA PRO A 416 10.98 -30.84 2.35
C PRO A 416 9.76 -31.64 2.85
N ILE A 417 8.79 -31.93 2.00
CA ILE A 417 7.57 -32.68 2.32
C ILE A 417 7.37 -33.93 1.46
N ASP A 418 8.23 -34.14 0.46
CA ASP A 418 8.10 -35.20 -0.54
C ASP A 418 9.40 -36.02 -0.62
N PRO A 419 9.43 -37.26 -0.10
CA PRO A 419 10.68 -37.97 0.11
C PRO A 419 11.32 -38.44 -1.19
N ASN A 420 12.64 -38.31 -1.28
CA ASN A 420 13.52 -38.77 -2.36
C ASN A 420 13.21 -38.12 -3.72
N THR A 421 12.85 -36.83 -3.76
CA THR A 421 12.62 -36.09 -5.00
C THR A 421 13.23 -34.69 -4.99
N SER A 422 13.53 -34.19 -6.19
CA SER A 422 13.89 -32.78 -6.44
C SER A 422 12.95 -32.13 -7.47
N ASP A 423 11.88 -32.83 -7.85
CA ASP A 423 10.83 -32.36 -8.78
C ASP A 423 9.56 -32.01 -7.99
N CYS A 424 9.70 -31.12 -7.02
CA CYS A 424 8.59 -30.38 -6.45
C CYS A 424 8.40 -29.09 -7.25
N ARG A 425 7.15 -28.69 -7.43
CA ARG A 425 6.77 -27.46 -8.14
C ARG A 425 6.12 -26.53 -7.14
N PRO A 426 6.92 -25.89 -6.26
CA PRO A 426 6.35 -24.89 -5.37
C PRO A 426 5.72 -23.77 -6.20
N PRO A 427 4.65 -23.12 -5.71
CA PRO A 427 4.20 -21.87 -6.29
C PRO A 427 5.37 -20.88 -6.27
N ASP A 428 5.55 -20.09 -7.33
CA ASP A 428 6.48 -18.97 -7.28
C ASP A 428 5.76 -17.80 -6.59
N PRO A 429 6.17 -17.38 -5.38
CA PRO A 429 5.52 -16.26 -4.69
C PRO A 429 5.73 -14.91 -5.39
N ASN A 430 6.47 -14.88 -6.50
CA ASN A 430 6.70 -13.68 -7.30
C ASN A 430 6.08 -13.78 -8.70
N ASP A 431 5.33 -14.83 -9.03
CA ASP A 431 4.61 -15.02 -10.30
C ASP A 431 3.26 -15.64 -9.95
N GLY A 432 2.33 -14.78 -9.52
CA GLY A 432 1.08 -15.17 -8.88
C GLY A 432 0.11 -15.93 -9.79
N ASP A 433 0.19 -15.70 -11.11
CA ASP A 433 -0.63 -16.39 -12.10
C ASP A 433 0.10 -17.50 -12.87
N GLY A 434 1.43 -17.59 -12.72
CA GLY A 434 2.27 -18.67 -13.22
C GLY A 434 2.54 -18.59 -14.72
N ASP A 435 2.50 -17.41 -15.31
CA ASP A 435 2.70 -17.18 -16.75
C ASP A 435 4.18 -17.10 -17.16
N GLY A 436 5.08 -17.04 -16.19
CA GLY A 436 6.53 -16.95 -16.36
C GLY A 436 7.07 -15.51 -16.34
N VAL A 437 6.23 -14.52 -16.06
CA VAL A 437 6.59 -13.11 -15.89
C VAL A 437 6.42 -12.75 -14.41
N PRO A 438 7.49 -12.35 -13.71
CA PRO A 438 7.36 -12.01 -12.31
C PRO A 438 6.45 -10.79 -12.06
N ASP A 439 5.61 -10.81 -11.03
CA ASP A 439 4.59 -9.82 -10.64
C ASP A 439 5.07 -8.36 -10.70
N HIS A 440 6.32 -8.12 -10.33
CA HIS A 440 6.93 -6.77 -10.33
C HIS A 440 7.25 -6.23 -11.73
N ARG A 441 7.18 -7.08 -12.75
CA ARG A 441 7.36 -6.81 -14.18
C ARG A 441 6.13 -7.19 -15.02
N ASP A 442 5.17 -7.87 -14.40
CA ASP A 442 3.93 -8.27 -15.01
C ASP A 442 2.96 -7.08 -15.09
N VAL A 443 2.41 -6.85 -16.27
CA VAL A 443 1.38 -5.82 -16.54
C VAL A 443 -0.02 -6.29 -16.14
N CYS A 444 -0.22 -7.59 -15.93
CA CYS A 444 -1.43 -8.18 -15.37
C CYS A 444 -1.14 -9.30 -14.33
N PRO A 445 -0.61 -8.98 -13.13
CA PRO A 445 -0.14 -9.98 -12.13
C PRO A 445 -1.14 -11.04 -11.61
N GLY A 446 -2.40 -10.99 -12.05
CA GLY A 446 -3.44 -11.95 -11.68
C GLY A 446 -4.13 -12.59 -12.89
N LEU A 447 -3.59 -12.40 -14.09
CA LEU A 447 -4.13 -12.92 -15.34
C LEU A 447 -3.01 -13.45 -16.21
N PHE A 448 -2.93 -14.79 -16.28
CA PHE A 448 -1.95 -15.50 -17.10
C PHE A 448 -1.89 -14.94 -18.53
N ASP A 449 -0.83 -14.19 -18.85
CA ASP A 449 -0.57 -13.60 -20.17
C ASP A 449 0.95 -13.47 -20.43
N PRO A 450 1.61 -14.56 -20.86
CA PRO A 450 3.04 -14.55 -21.13
C PRO A 450 3.46 -13.57 -22.25
N ASP A 451 2.52 -13.07 -23.06
CA ASP A 451 2.78 -12.16 -24.16
C ASP A 451 2.84 -10.69 -23.70
N GLN A 452 2.28 -10.36 -22.53
CA GLN A 452 2.39 -9.06 -21.85
C GLN A 452 2.02 -7.89 -22.78
N ALA A 453 0.89 -8.00 -23.47
CA ALA A 453 0.43 -6.95 -24.37
C ALA A 453 -0.08 -5.75 -23.54
N ASP A 454 0.45 -4.57 -23.83
CA ASP A 454 0.09 -3.28 -23.23
C ASP A 454 0.13 -2.26 -24.37
N ALA A 455 -1.03 -1.96 -24.96
CA ALA A 455 -1.10 -1.19 -26.20
C ALA A 455 -0.89 0.32 -26.01
N ASP A 456 -1.03 0.84 -24.79
CA ASP A 456 -0.90 2.26 -24.48
C ASP A 456 0.29 2.62 -23.55
N ASP A 457 1.09 1.61 -23.19
CA ASP A 457 2.32 1.70 -22.40
C ASP A 457 2.10 2.29 -21.00
N ASP A 458 0.95 2.03 -20.38
CA ASP A 458 0.59 2.55 -19.06
C ASP A 458 0.93 1.60 -17.89
N GLY A 459 1.32 0.36 -18.19
CA GLY A 459 1.69 -0.66 -17.21
C GLY A 459 0.54 -1.58 -16.77
N HIS A 460 -0.67 -1.43 -17.32
CA HIS A 460 -1.75 -2.41 -17.26
C HIS A 460 -1.84 -3.14 -18.60
N GLY A 461 -1.86 -4.47 -18.58
CA GLY A 461 -1.96 -5.22 -19.83
C GLY A 461 -3.37 -5.18 -20.42
N ASP A 462 -3.48 -5.33 -21.73
CA ASP A 462 -4.73 -5.29 -22.52
C ASP A 462 -5.83 -6.21 -21.95
N GLY A 463 -5.42 -7.31 -21.29
CA GLY A 463 -6.31 -8.30 -20.70
C GLY A 463 -6.92 -7.91 -19.35
N CYS A 464 -6.25 -7.05 -18.58
CA CYS A 464 -6.69 -6.60 -17.26
C CYS A 464 -7.00 -5.09 -17.21
N ASP A 465 -6.70 -4.35 -18.27
CA ASP A 465 -7.03 -2.95 -18.37
C ASP A 465 -8.49 -2.71 -18.81
N ALA A 466 -9.14 -1.76 -18.14
CA ALA A 466 -10.50 -1.33 -18.44
C ALA A 466 -10.58 -0.39 -19.65
N CYS A 467 -9.44 0.16 -20.11
CA CYS A 467 -9.35 1.05 -21.26
C CYS A 467 -8.02 0.86 -22.03
N PRO A 468 -7.81 -0.32 -22.68
CA PRO A 468 -6.53 -0.75 -23.26
C PRO A 468 -5.87 0.15 -24.33
N GLU A 469 -6.49 1.26 -24.69
CA GLU A 469 -6.02 2.16 -25.74
C GLU A 469 -5.81 3.60 -25.19
N ASP A 470 -6.10 3.84 -23.92
CA ASP A 470 -6.14 5.16 -23.28
C ASP A 470 -5.51 5.12 -21.85
N PRO A 471 -4.27 5.65 -21.65
CA PRO A 471 -3.50 5.40 -20.44
C PRO A 471 -4.16 5.78 -19.11
N ASN A 472 -4.19 4.84 -18.17
CA ASN A 472 -4.67 4.91 -16.79
C ASN A 472 -3.72 4.20 -15.80
N PRO A 473 -2.45 4.64 -15.71
CA PRO A 473 -1.41 3.94 -14.96
C PRO A 473 -1.72 3.87 -13.45
N GLY A 474 -1.31 2.77 -12.81
CA GLY A 474 -1.48 2.56 -11.36
C GLY A 474 -2.95 2.44 -10.96
N THR A 475 -3.40 3.17 -9.95
CA THR A 475 -4.81 3.12 -9.51
C THR A 475 -5.71 4.13 -10.23
N ALA A 476 -5.25 4.75 -11.32
CA ALA A 476 -6.02 5.74 -12.04
C ALA A 476 -7.23 5.11 -12.75
N PRO A 477 -8.43 5.72 -12.73
CA PRO A 477 -9.54 5.27 -13.55
C PRO A 477 -9.36 5.67 -15.02
N CYS A 478 -10.09 4.99 -15.91
CA CYS A 478 -10.08 5.29 -17.35
C CYS A 478 -10.33 6.77 -17.68
N PRO A 479 -9.47 7.41 -18.50
CA PRO A 479 -9.75 8.69 -19.10
C PRO A 479 -11.10 8.66 -19.82
N ALA A 480 -11.94 9.64 -19.55
CA ALA A 480 -13.25 9.74 -20.16
C ALA A 480 -13.57 11.17 -20.59
N THR A 481 -14.38 11.25 -21.64
CA THR A 481 -15.04 12.50 -22.04
C THR A 481 -16.50 12.46 -21.60
N ILE A 482 -17.10 13.64 -21.44
CA ILE A 482 -18.56 13.72 -21.18
C ILE A 482 -19.34 13.02 -22.30
N TYR A 483 -18.91 13.18 -23.55
CA TYR A 483 -19.54 12.51 -24.68
C TYR A 483 -19.48 10.98 -24.57
N GLY A 484 -18.30 10.43 -24.23
CA GLY A 484 -18.12 8.99 -24.04
C GLY A 484 -19.04 8.44 -22.94
N VAL A 485 -19.11 9.11 -21.79
CA VAL A 485 -20.02 8.74 -20.70
C VAL A 485 -21.48 8.78 -21.16
N LYS A 486 -21.91 9.88 -21.78
CA LYS A 486 -23.32 10.06 -22.21
C LYS A 486 -23.73 9.16 -23.36
N GLN A 487 -22.80 8.68 -24.18
CA GLN A 487 -23.06 7.76 -25.29
C GLN A 487 -22.85 6.28 -24.92
N GLY A 488 -22.56 5.98 -23.65
CA GLY A 488 -22.47 4.61 -23.15
C GLY A 488 -21.17 3.89 -23.52
N GLN A 489 -20.07 4.62 -23.77
CA GLN A 489 -18.74 4.04 -23.88
C GLN A 489 -18.31 3.37 -22.57
N PHE A 490 -18.78 3.89 -21.44
CA PHE A 490 -18.46 3.40 -20.10
C PHE A 490 -19.71 2.81 -19.43
N GLY A 491 -19.57 1.63 -18.84
CA GLY A 491 -20.68 0.90 -18.21
C GLY A 491 -21.05 1.45 -16.83
N VAL A 492 -22.29 1.18 -16.37
CA VAL A 492 -22.70 1.47 -14.99
C VAL A 492 -21.81 0.72 -14.01
N GLY A 493 -21.23 1.43 -13.04
CA GLY A 493 -20.28 0.90 -12.07
C GLY A 493 -18.82 1.14 -12.43
N GLN A 494 -18.50 1.49 -13.68
CA GLN A 494 -17.13 1.78 -14.10
C GLN A 494 -16.66 3.12 -13.53
N ARG A 495 -15.44 3.17 -12.98
CA ARG A 495 -14.78 4.42 -12.59
C ARG A 495 -14.15 5.07 -13.81
N VAL A 496 -14.20 6.40 -13.84
CA VAL A 496 -13.68 7.23 -14.93
C VAL A 496 -13.03 8.49 -14.39
N GLN A 497 -12.04 9.02 -15.11
CA GLN A 497 -11.42 10.30 -14.88
C GLN A 497 -11.82 11.28 -15.99
N LEU A 498 -12.45 12.39 -15.63
CA LEU A 498 -12.73 13.48 -16.56
C LEU A 498 -11.77 14.63 -16.26
N SER A 499 -11.08 15.12 -17.28
CA SER A 499 -10.21 16.29 -17.19
C SER A 499 -10.58 17.33 -18.24
N GLY A 500 -10.35 18.61 -17.94
CA GLY A 500 -10.69 19.70 -18.86
C GLY A 500 -12.20 19.97 -18.99
N VAL A 501 -13.01 19.60 -17.98
CA VAL A 501 -14.45 19.87 -17.98
C VAL A 501 -14.77 21.15 -17.22
N VAL A 502 -15.79 21.88 -17.67
CA VAL A 502 -16.19 23.16 -17.07
C VAL A 502 -17.37 22.96 -16.14
N THR A 503 -17.28 23.50 -14.93
CA THR A 503 -18.39 23.57 -13.99
C THR A 503 -19.45 24.54 -14.50
N ALA A 504 -20.66 24.07 -14.78
CA ALA A 504 -21.75 24.94 -15.20
C ALA A 504 -22.46 25.60 -14.02
N LEU A 505 -22.86 24.82 -13.00
CA LEU A 505 -23.65 25.30 -11.86
C LEU A 505 -23.50 24.37 -10.63
N PRO A 506 -23.11 24.88 -9.46
CA PRO A 506 -23.33 24.21 -8.17
C PRO A 506 -24.79 24.47 -7.67
N PRO A 507 -25.54 23.47 -7.19
CA PRO A 507 -26.84 23.66 -6.53
C PRO A 507 -26.68 24.45 -5.22
N GLY A 508 -27.76 25.12 -4.80
CA GLY A 508 -27.89 25.73 -3.47
C GLY A 508 -27.95 24.73 -2.29
N ASP A 509 -27.48 23.49 -2.47
CA ASP A 509 -27.47 22.41 -1.48
C ASP A 509 -26.20 22.40 -0.59
N GLY A 510 -25.48 23.52 -0.58
CA GLY A 510 -24.14 23.62 0.00
C GLY A 510 -23.01 23.30 -1.00
N GLY A 511 -23.31 23.15 -2.30
CA GLY A 511 -22.31 23.09 -3.37
C GLY A 511 -21.71 21.70 -3.59
N ARG A 512 -22.47 20.62 -3.32
CA ARG A 512 -21.90 19.25 -3.31
C ARG A 512 -22.07 18.51 -4.62
N SER A 513 -23.27 18.53 -5.22
CA SER A 513 -23.44 18.04 -6.59
C SER A 513 -23.17 19.18 -7.57
N PHE A 514 -22.98 18.92 -8.87
CA PHE A 514 -22.82 19.99 -9.86
C PHE A 514 -23.05 19.48 -11.28
N PHE A 515 -23.33 20.41 -12.20
CA PHE A 515 -23.38 20.10 -13.62
C PHE A 515 -22.04 20.42 -14.28
N LEU A 516 -21.59 19.49 -15.12
CA LEU A 516 -20.39 19.62 -15.93
C LEU A 516 -20.77 19.86 -17.38
N GLN A 517 -19.94 20.62 -18.10
CA GLN A 517 -20.01 20.82 -19.53
C GLN A 517 -18.65 20.55 -20.18
N VAL A 518 -18.66 20.19 -21.45
CA VAL A 518 -17.45 20.22 -22.28
C VAL A 518 -17.01 21.68 -22.44
N ALA A 519 -15.71 21.94 -22.27
CA ALA A 519 -15.15 23.27 -22.48
C ALA A 519 -15.40 23.73 -23.92
N THR A 520 -15.66 25.03 -24.14
CA THR A 520 -16.02 25.55 -25.47
C THR A 520 -14.94 25.26 -26.53
N GLY A 521 -13.65 25.26 -26.12
CA GLY A 521 -12.52 24.95 -27.00
C GLY A 521 -12.41 23.47 -27.38
N ASP A 522 -12.98 22.58 -26.56
CA ASP A 522 -12.84 21.12 -26.66
C ASP A 522 -14.12 20.42 -27.18
N GLN A 523 -15.11 21.20 -27.61
CA GLN A 523 -16.32 20.64 -28.22
C GLN A 523 -15.99 19.97 -29.56
N ASP A 524 -16.37 18.71 -29.69
CA ASP A 524 -16.27 17.99 -30.96
C ASP A 524 -17.14 18.70 -32.02
N PRO A 525 -16.58 19.11 -33.17
CA PRO A 525 -17.35 19.79 -34.23
C PRO A 525 -18.54 19.01 -34.78
N MET A 526 -18.54 17.68 -34.65
CA MET A 526 -19.60 16.78 -35.10
C MET A 526 -20.71 16.60 -34.05
N LEU A 527 -20.39 16.69 -32.76
CA LEU A 527 -21.36 16.53 -31.66
C LEU A 527 -21.91 17.88 -31.16
N GLY A 528 -21.07 18.91 -31.13
CA GLY A 528 -21.44 20.24 -30.65
C GLY A 528 -21.99 20.20 -29.23
N ALA A 529 -23.13 20.85 -28.98
CA ALA A 529 -23.74 20.91 -27.66
C ALA A 529 -24.58 19.67 -27.29
N ASP A 530 -24.84 18.77 -28.24
CA ASP A 530 -25.58 17.55 -27.93
C ASP A 530 -24.65 16.59 -27.17
N PHE A 531 -25.13 16.04 -26.05
CA PHE A 531 -24.41 15.20 -25.09
C PHE A 531 -23.20 15.87 -24.44
N SER A 532 -23.12 17.21 -24.46
CA SER A 532 -21.98 17.97 -23.93
C SER A 532 -22.07 18.27 -22.44
N GLY A 533 -22.98 17.63 -21.71
CA GLY A 533 -23.17 17.86 -20.28
C GLY A 533 -23.46 16.58 -19.50
N VAL A 534 -23.05 16.55 -18.23
CA VAL A 534 -23.34 15.45 -17.31
C VAL A 534 -23.56 15.98 -15.89
N PHE A 535 -24.44 15.34 -15.14
CA PHE A 535 -24.66 15.63 -13.73
C PHE A 535 -23.69 14.82 -12.86
N ALA A 536 -23.03 15.46 -11.91
CA ALA A 536 -22.14 14.85 -10.95
C ALA A 536 -22.77 14.93 -9.54
N PHE A 537 -23.03 13.76 -8.94
CA PHE A 537 -23.67 13.60 -7.65
C PHE A 537 -22.67 13.22 -6.56
N VAL A 538 -22.74 13.92 -5.42
CA VAL A 538 -21.89 13.66 -4.26
C VAL A 538 -22.75 13.18 -3.07
N PRO A 539 -22.65 11.90 -2.66
CA PRO A 539 -23.44 11.33 -1.57
C PRO A 539 -23.19 12.00 -0.20
N ASN A 540 -24.18 11.93 0.69
CA ASN A 540 -24.01 12.34 2.09
C ASN A 540 -23.00 11.41 2.79
N GLY A 541 -21.95 11.99 3.39
CA GLY A 541 -20.93 11.23 4.13
C GLY A 541 -19.66 10.88 3.35
N ASN A 542 -19.55 11.28 2.06
CA ASN A 542 -18.28 11.20 1.33
C ASN A 542 -17.25 12.14 1.99
N PRO A 543 -15.97 11.75 2.17
CA PRO A 543 -15.00 12.60 2.85
C PRO A 543 -14.82 13.92 2.10
N SER A 544 -14.67 14.97 2.87
CA SER A 544 -14.45 16.41 2.63
C SER A 544 -13.56 16.91 1.46
N GLY A 545 -13.25 16.12 0.44
CA GLY A 545 -12.25 16.43 -0.59
C GLY A 545 -12.74 17.18 -1.83
N VAL A 546 -14.05 17.36 -2.04
CA VAL A 546 -14.56 18.19 -3.14
C VAL A 546 -14.48 19.67 -2.71
N PRO A 547 -13.66 20.52 -3.36
CA PRO A 547 -13.57 21.92 -3.02
C PRO A 547 -14.88 22.65 -3.35
N ALA A 548 -15.08 23.84 -2.78
CA ALA A 548 -16.17 24.71 -3.22
C ALA A 548 -15.91 25.13 -4.68
N LEU A 549 -16.76 24.68 -5.59
CA LEU A 549 -16.65 24.95 -7.02
C LEU A 549 -17.52 26.14 -7.42
N GLU A 550 -16.99 26.98 -8.32
CA GLU A 550 -17.67 28.12 -8.92
C GLU A 550 -17.97 27.85 -10.40
N PRO A 551 -19.06 28.39 -10.97
CA PRO A 551 -19.33 28.29 -12.42
C PRO A 551 -18.20 28.83 -13.28
N GLY A 552 -17.82 28.10 -14.32
CA GLY A 552 -16.79 28.47 -15.29
C GLY A 552 -15.41 27.89 -14.98
N GLN A 553 -15.20 27.27 -13.82
CA GLN A 553 -13.92 26.63 -13.49
C GLN A 553 -13.66 25.43 -14.40
N LEU A 554 -12.41 25.33 -14.87
CA LEU A 554 -11.90 24.14 -15.54
C LEU A 554 -11.40 23.18 -14.47
N ILE A 555 -11.91 21.96 -14.46
CA ILE A 555 -11.58 20.98 -13.44
C ILE A 555 -11.20 19.62 -14.02
N SER A 556 -10.51 18.83 -13.19
CA SER A 556 -10.41 17.39 -13.31
C SER A 556 -11.12 16.74 -12.12
N LEU A 557 -11.70 15.56 -12.31
CA LEU A 557 -12.31 14.76 -11.26
C LEU A 557 -12.28 13.26 -11.60
N GLN A 558 -12.39 12.43 -10.57
CA GLN A 558 -12.68 11.02 -10.73
C GLN A 558 -14.08 10.72 -10.19
N ALA A 559 -14.78 9.78 -10.82
CA ALA A 559 -16.13 9.39 -10.42
C ALA A 559 -16.50 8.01 -10.96
N GLN A 560 -17.64 7.48 -10.51
CA GLN A 560 -18.24 6.26 -11.04
C GLN A 560 -19.46 6.59 -11.91
N VAL A 561 -19.56 5.94 -13.07
CA VAL A 561 -20.74 6.03 -13.94
C VAL A 561 -21.93 5.33 -13.29
N GLN A 562 -23.08 5.99 -13.22
CA GLN A 562 -24.29 5.48 -12.60
C GLN A 562 -25.52 5.76 -13.46
N ASP A 563 -26.51 4.87 -13.38
CA ASP A 563 -27.86 5.13 -13.86
C ASP A 563 -28.79 5.42 -12.67
N PHE A 564 -29.39 6.61 -12.66
CA PHE A 564 -30.35 6.99 -11.65
C PHE A 564 -31.72 7.26 -12.28
N PHE A 565 -32.59 6.25 -12.26
CA PHE A 565 -33.91 6.30 -12.89
C PHE A 565 -33.87 6.67 -14.39
N GLY A 566 -32.91 6.13 -15.13
CA GLY A 566 -32.72 6.42 -16.56
C GLY A 566 -31.91 7.69 -16.86
N GLN A 567 -31.36 8.35 -15.85
CA GLN A 567 -30.37 9.41 -16.00
C GLN A 567 -28.96 8.84 -15.86
N THR A 568 -28.16 8.89 -16.92
CA THR A 568 -26.72 8.66 -16.83
C THR A 568 -26.06 9.85 -16.13
N GLN A 569 -25.47 9.59 -14.97
CA GLN A 569 -24.80 10.57 -14.12
C GLN A 569 -23.46 10.03 -13.59
N LEU A 570 -22.64 10.92 -13.06
CA LEU A 570 -21.44 10.57 -12.29
C LEU A 570 -21.79 10.56 -10.80
N SER A 571 -21.33 9.56 -10.05
CA SER A 571 -21.51 9.46 -8.59
C SER A 571 -20.20 9.08 -7.91
N PHE A 572 -20.14 9.10 -6.58
CA PHE A 572 -18.90 8.83 -5.82
C PHE A 572 -17.73 9.71 -6.29
N VAL A 573 -18.01 10.98 -6.54
CA VAL A 573 -17.00 11.93 -7.03
C VAL A 573 -15.94 12.17 -5.96
N ASP A 574 -14.67 12.07 -6.37
CA ASP A 574 -13.49 12.36 -5.57
C ASP A 574 -12.36 12.94 -6.47
N ALA A 575 -11.16 13.11 -5.92
CA ALA A 575 -9.98 13.61 -6.63
C ALA A 575 -10.23 14.87 -7.49
N VAL A 576 -11.01 15.83 -6.98
CA VAL A 576 -11.40 17.03 -7.72
C VAL A 576 -10.29 18.08 -7.66
N GLU A 577 -9.74 18.44 -8.81
CA GLU A 577 -8.71 19.47 -8.96
C GLU A 577 -9.22 20.64 -9.82
N VAL A 578 -9.01 21.87 -9.36
CA VAL A 578 -9.27 23.08 -10.15
C VAL A 578 -8.04 23.40 -10.98
N LEU A 579 -8.13 23.15 -12.29
CA LEU A 579 -7.05 23.38 -13.25
C LEU A 579 -6.94 24.85 -13.66
N ALA A 580 -8.08 25.54 -13.78
CA ALA A 580 -8.15 26.97 -14.04
C ALA A 580 -9.36 27.61 -13.33
N PRO A 581 -9.22 28.84 -12.82
CA PRO A 581 -10.25 29.48 -12.02
C PRO A 581 -11.47 29.97 -12.83
N ASP A 582 -11.33 30.20 -14.14
CA ASP A 582 -12.42 30.61 -15.04
C ASP A 582 -12.02 30.43 -16.52
N GLU A 583 -12.66 29.51 -17.22
CA GLU A 583 -12.64 29.33 -18.70
C GLU A 583 -13.96 29.82 -19.34
N GLY A 584 -14.87 30.37 -18.53
CA GLY A 584 -16.20 30.77 -18.92
C GLY A 584 -17.17 29.59 -19.09
N VAL A 585 -18.43 29.80 -18.71
CA VAL A 585 -19.47 28.80 -18.95
C VAL A 585 -19.78 28.73 -20.45
N PRO A 586 -19.93 27.54 -21.05
CA PRO A 586 -20.25 27.40 -22.47
C PRO A 586 -21.49 28.16 -22.92
N THR A 587 -21.52 28.51 -24.21
CA THR A 587 -22.68 29.20 -24.79
C THR A 587 -23.92 28.29 -24.71
N PRO A 588 -25.07 28.76 -24.17
CA PRO A 588 -26.25 27.93 -24.06
C PRO A 588 -26.76 27.43 -25.41
N ALA A 589 -27.06 26.14 -25.50
CA ALA A 589 -27.65 25.55 -26.69
C ALA A 589 -29.09 26.06 -26.88
N PRO A 590 -29.47 26.54 -28.08
CA PRO A 590 -30.85 26.96 -28.33
C PRO A 590 -31.78 25.74 -28.41
N GLY A 591 -32.98 25.86 -27.85
CA GLY A 591 -34.04 24.85 -28.01
C GLY A 591 -35.42 25.40 -27.65
N THR A 592 -36.45 25.00 -28.40
CA THR A 592 -37.84 25.31 -28.06
C THR A 592 -38.34 24.42 -26.91
N PRO A 593 -39.37 24.83 -26.14
CA PRO A 593 -39.93 23.99 -25.07
C PRO A 593 -40.31 22.58 -25.55
N ALA A 594 -40.84 22.45 -26.77
CA ALA A 594 -41.21 21.17 -27.37
C ALA A 594 -40.00 20.29 -27.74
N GLU A 595 -38.89 20.88 -28.19
CA GLU A 595 -37.66 20.13 -28.47
C GLU A 595 -37.01 19.63 -27.19
N LEU A 596 -36.95 20.48 -26.16
CA LEU A 596 -36.34 20.20 -24.86
C LEU A 596 -37.11 19.18 -24.02
N THR A 597 -38.37 18.91 -24.36
CA THR A 597 -39.21 17.87 -23.75
C THR A 597 -39.49 16.70 -24.68
N GLY A 598 -38.95 16.74 -25.90
CA GLY A 598 -39.19 15.77 -26.96
C GLY A 598 -37.91 15.37 -27.66
N ALA A 599 -37.79 15.71 -28.95
CA ALA A 599 -36.77 15.16 -29.84
C ALA A 599 -35.31 15.44 -29.43
N ARG A 600 -35.04 16.47 -28.62
CA ARG A 600 -33.69 16.83 -28.14
C ARG A 600 -33.53 16.71 -26.63
N ALA A 601 -34.54 16.17 -25.94
CA ALA A 601 -34.57 16.07 -24.48
C ALA A 601 -33.40 15.23 -23.93
N GLU A 602 -33.12 14.10 -24.56
CA GLU A 602 -32.04 13.18 -24.18
C GLU A 602 -30.67 13.78 -24.52
N ALA A 603 -30.52 14.27 -25.75
CA ALA A 603 -29.27 14.88 -26.23
C ALA A 603 -28.87 16.12 -25.43
N LEU A 604 -29.82 16.93 -24.96
CA LEU A 604 -29.52 18.12 -24.17
C LEU A 604 -29.63 17.89 -22.66
N GLU A 605 -29.80 16.66 -22.20
CA GLU A 605 -29.81 16.36 -20.78
C GLU A 605 -28.46 16.76 -20.14
N ALA A 606 -28.54 17.46 -19.00
CA ALA A 606 -27.43 18.10 -18.29
C ALA A 606 -26.69 19.19 -19.09
N VAL A 607 -27.18 19.60 -20.27
CA VAL A 607 -26.59 20.69 -21.08
C VAL A 607 -27.18 22.04 -20.68
N LEU A 608 -26.37 23.10 -20.73
CA LEU A 608 -26.85 24.47 -20.57
C LEU A 608 -27.62 24.89 -21.83
N VAL A 609 -28.90 25.23 -21.67
CA VAL A 609 -29.81 25.58 -22.77
C VAL A 609 -30.43 26.96 -22.58
N ALA A 610 -30.80 27.59 -23.70
CA ALA A 610 -31.61 28.80 -23.73
C ALA A 610 -32.90 28.55 -24.51
N THR A 611 -34.03 28.93 -23.91
CA THR A 611 -35.36 28.77 -24.49
C THR A 611 -36.20 30.02 -24.29
N GLU A 612 -37.21 30.21 -25.15
CA GLU A 612 -38.19 31.29 -25.05
C GLU A 612 -39.58 30.72 -25.30
N GLY A 613 -40.55 31.06 -24.46
CA GLY A 613 -41.91 30.52 -24.54
C GLY A 613 -42.93 31.35 -23.75
N GLU A 614 -44.20 31.03 -23.92
CA GLU A 614 -45.32 31.61 -23.15
C GLU A 614 -45.58 30.80 -21.88
N VAL A 615 -45.77 31.48 -20.76
CA VAL A 615 -46.11 30.86 -19.48
C VAL A 615 -47.56 30.41 -19.49
N THR A 616 -47.80 29.10 -19.46
CA THR A 616 -49.15 28.51 -19.54
C THR A 616 -49.71 28.06 -18.20
N ALA A 617 -48.85 27.81 -17.21
CA ALA A 617 -49.24 27.36 -15.88
C ALA A 617 -48.20 27.74 -14.83
N LEU A 618 -48.64 27.88 -13.58
CA LEU A 618 -47.79 28.08 -12.40
C LEU A 618 -47.97 26.91 -11.46
N ASN A 619 -46.88 26.48 -10.82
CA ASN A 619 -46.82 25.44 -9.79
C ASN A 619 -47.65 24.20 -10.17
N PRO A 620 -47.35 23.53 -11.31
CA PRO A 620 -48.01 22.29 -11.64
C PRO A 620 -47.83 21.26 -10.51
N ALA A 621 -48.80 20.36 -10.36
CA ALA A 621 -48.71 19.31 -9.35
C ALA A 621 -47.40 18.51 -9.52
N PRO A 622 -46.66 18.23 -8.43
CA PRO A 622 -45.41 17.49 -8.52
C PRO A 622 -45.67 16.10 -9.11
N GLY A 623 -44.82 15.68 -10.04
CA GLY A 623 -44.83 14.31 -10.56
C GLY A 623 -44.54 13.29 -9.45
N PRO A 624 -44.65 11.97 -9.73
CA PRO A 624 -44.37 10.92 -8.75
C PRO A 624 -43.00 11.12 -8.07
N GLY A 625 -42.97 11.15 -6.74
CA GLY A 625 -41.75 11.37 -5.94
C GLY A 625 -41.27 12.82 -5.86
N GLY A 626 -41.98 13.79 -6.46
CA GLY A 626 -41.63 15.20 -6.40
C GLY A 626 -42.13 15.92 -5.15
N VAL A 627 -41.43 16.98 -4.76
CA VAL A 627 -41.86 17.96 -3.76
C VAL A 627 -42.48 19.19 -4.45
N GLU A 628 -43.38 19.89 -3.78
CA GLU A 628 -43.91 21.16 -4.28
C GLU A 628 -42.84 22.26 -4.18
N GLU A 629 -42.49 22.86 -5.32
CA GLU A 629 -41.52 23.95 -5.42
C GLU A 629 -42.03 25.03 -6.39
N PRO A 630 -41.65 26.31 -6.19
CA PRO A 630 -41.99 27.38 -7.11
C PRO A 630 -41.51 27.05 -8.53
N SER A 631 -42.46 27.00 -9.46
CA SER A 631 -42.22 26.58 -10.84
C SER A 631 -43.26 27.15 -11.80
N PHE A 632 -42.95 27.15 -13.09
CA PHE A 632 -43.89 27.53 -14.14
C PHE A 632 -43.69 26.67 -15.39
N VAL A 633 -44.69 26.61 -16.27
CA VAL A 633 -44.65 25.78 -17.49
C VAL A 633 -44.64 26.67 -18.72
N LEU A 634 -43.67 26.43 -19.61
CA LEU A 634 -43.54 27.07 -20.92
C LEU A 634 -44.23 26.25 -22.01
N ASP A 635 -45.05 26.93 -22.82
CA ASP A 635 -45.77 26.38 -23.98
C ASP A 635 -46.50 25.05 -23.67
N GLY A 636 -46.97 24.89 -22.42
CA GLY A 636 -47.67 23.70 -21.94
C GLY A 636 -46.82 22.43 -21.79
N THR A 637 -45.50 22.51 -21.99
CA THR A 637 -44.62 21.33 -22.08
C THR A 637 -43.46 21.35 -21.10
N LEU A 638 -42.65 22.40 -21.11
CA LEU A 638 -41.40 22.47 -20.33
C LEU A 638 -41.63 23.12 -18.97
N GLU A 639 -41.43 22.35 -17.89
CA GLU A 639 -41.47 22.85 -16.51
C GLU A 639 -40.13 23.52 -16.16
N VAL A 640 -40.17 24.78 -15.74
CA VAL A 640 -39.03 25.54 -15.20
C VAL A 640 -39.16 25.54 -13.68
N ARG A 641 -38.16 25.02 -12.96
CA ARG A 641 -38.21 24.83 -11.50
C ARG A 641 -37.16 25.64 -10.75
N SER A 642 -37.36 25.81 -9.45
CA SER A 642 -36.41 26.53 -8.59
C SER A 642 -35.35 25.62 -7.94
N PHE A 643 -34.99 24.48 -8.56
CA PHE A 643 -34.11 23.48 -7.92
C PHE A 643 -32.69 24.02 -7.69
N LEU A 644 -32.11 24.71 -8.68
CA LEU A 644 -30.77 25.30 -8.57
C LEU A 644 -30.83 26.72 -8.00
N HIS A 645 -31.72 27.56 -8.53
CA HIS A 645 -31.89 28.95 -8.13
C HIS A 645 -33.37 29.26 -7.87
N GLY A 646 -33.63 30.01 -6.80
CA GLY A 646 -34.96 30.48 -6.45
C GLY A 646 -35.54 31.41 -7.52
N ILE A 647 -36.70 31.07 -8.07
CA ILE A 647 -37.44 31.94 -8.99
C ILE A 647 -38.39 32.83 -8.17
N ASP A 648 -38.01 34.09 -7.95
CA ASP A 648 -38.87 35.08 -7.27
C ASP A 648 -38.70 36.49 -7.89
N PRO A 649 -39.78 37.16 -8.31
CA PRO A 649 -41.15 36.65 -8.41
C PRO A 649 -41.33 35.68 -9.58
N LEU A 650 -42.30 34.76 -9.45
CA LEU A 650 -42.76 33.95 -10.58
C LEU A 650 -43.39 34.85 -11.67
N PRO A 651 -43.25 34.51 -12.96
CA PRO A 651 -43.93 35.21 -14.04
C PRO A 651 -45.45 34.99 -13.99
N PHE A 652 -46.21 35.79 -14.73
CA PHE A 652 -47.66 35.62 -14.86
C PHE A 652 -48.00 34.68 -16.02
N VAL A 653 -49.15 34.00 -15.91
CA VAL A 653 -49.70 33.23 -17.04
C VAL A 653 -50.00 34.18 -18.21
N GLY A 654 -49.50 33.84 -19.40
CA GLY A 654 -49.53 34.65 -20.62
C GLY A 654 -48.28 35.49 -20.86
N ASP A 655 -47.35 35.56 -19.90
CA ASP A 655 -46.06 36.23 -20.11
C ASP A 655 -45.20 35.44 -21.10
N ARG A 656 -44.44 36.15 -21.93
CA ARG A 656 -43.41 35.57 -22.78
C ARG A 656 -42.05 35.80 -22.15
N VAL A 657 -41.36 34.73 -21.79
CA VAL A 657 -40.10 34.80 -21.05
C VAL A 657 -39.00 34.04 -21.78
N ARG A 658 -37.77 34.52 -21.64
CA ARG A 658 -36.56 33.80 -22.04
C ARG A 658 -35.88 33.25 -20.79
N VAL A 659 -35.56 31.97 -20.80
CA VAL A 659 -34.93 31.28 -19.68
C VAL A 659 -33.64 30.64 -20.17
N THR A 660 -32.57 30.82 -19.40
CA THR A 660 -31.32 30.08 -19.57
C THR A 660 -31.13 29.22 -18.33
N GLY A 661 -30.76 27.96 -18.52
CA GLY A 661 -30.67 26.99 -17.43
C GLY A 661 -30.16 25.65 -17.91
N VAL A 662 -29.92 24.72 -17.00
CA VAL A 662 -29.53 23.35 -17.35
C VAL A 662 -30.77 22.49 -17.49
N LEU A 663 -30.86 21.74 -18.58
CA LEU A 663 -31.94 20.78 -18.77
C LEU A 663 -31.66 19.53 -17.92
N ARG A 664 -32.62 19.09 -17.11
CA ARG A 664 -32.48 17.94 -16.21
C ARG A 664 -33.63 16.95 -16.44
N LEU A 665 -33.30 15.67 -16.50
CA LEU A 665 -34.29 14.61 -16.42
C LEU A 665 -34.59 14.30 -14.94
N ALA A 666 -35.83 14.47 -14.51
CA ALA A 666 -36.26 14.12 -13.17
C ALA A 666 -37.71 13.62 -13.16
N ASN A 667 -37.97 12.50 -12.49
CA ASN A 667 -39.29 11.87 -12.41
C ASN A 667 -39.89 11.60 -13.81
N GLN A 668 -39.05 11.10 -14.74
CA GLN A 668 -39.42 10.78 -16.13
C GLN A 668 -39.89 11.98 -16.97
N LYS A 669 -39.50 13.21 -16.62
CA LYS A 669 -39.78 14.43 -17.38
C LYS A 669 -38.55 15.32 -17.46
N SER A 670 -38.32 15.92 -18.61
CA SER A 670 -37.34 16.99 -18.77
C SER A 670 -37.85 18.28 -18.14
N LYS A 671 -36.99 18.92 -17.37
CA LYS A 671 -37.26 20.16 -16.63
C LYS A 671 -36.07 21.09 -16.78
N LEU A 672 -36.33 22.38 -16.81
CA LEU A 672 -35.29 23.39 -16.94
C LEU A 672 -34.99 23.98 -15.56
N GLU A 673 -33.74 23.87 -15.14
CA GLU A 673 -33.25 24.44 -13.89
C GLU A 673 -32.52 25.77 -14.22
N PRO A 674 -33.12 26.94 -13.94
CA PRO A 674 -32.62 28.24 -14.35
C PRO A 674 -31.35 28.62 -13.59
N ARG A 675 -30.55 29.48 -14.24
CA ARG A 675 -29.34 30.11 -13.70
C ARG A 675 -29.43 31.62 -13.63
#